data_AF-F0I292-F1
#
_entry.id   AF-F0I292-F1
#
_cell.length_a   1.000
_cell.length_b   1.000
_cell.length_c   1.000
_cell.angle_alpha   90.00
_cell.angle_beta   90.00
_cell.angle_gamma   90.00
#
_symmetry.space_group_name_H-M   'P 1'
#
loop_
_entity.id
_entity.type
_entity.pdbx_description
1 polymer ?
#
loop_
_entity_poly.entity_id
_entity_poly.type
_entity_poly.pdbx_seq_one_letter_code
_entity_poly.pdbx_strand_id
1 'polypeptide(L)'
;MITLASHIASGSLDDNKVSKEKIFKPLTDIFNAFKKKEESRYQKFEVITDESELNIAINEAVDISQDCYEELLNILKEKLQQLPLEKESLPSFFNLWRTLFSKVPLLPGDKELGDLSLAEHSRLTVAFATSIFDYLENQGQDSLLDDSSNLYTASAFLLASFDLSGIQDFIYNIASKGAAKQLKARSLYLEFMSENIVDSLLEKLALSRANVLYVGGGHAYFVLPNTEVTVAVLEQFEMEFNSFLLKHFQTGLYVAFGWAPFAAEQIMKYRYGSVASYLQHYREIYQETSRMISEKKISRYDATTLRELNKGGKQSERECEICHAVGDIKELRIGGEDVQNLCPICRELRGFAAKIHTFDDTENPEREDYYYFQIVEGEEGLPIGPGAVLLAVDEDDIPTSGRLYVKNKFSTNNAAIHVYIGDRQAANIEDYAGLSQKEIEGNEGETRGIKRLAVLRLDVDNLGAAFMAGFSEQAAGSYNTLARSAVFSQQMSLFFKFHINHFAEGKNLTIIYAGGDDVFAIGSWQDVIDFAVDIRQKFIAFTNGKLTLSAGIGLYPDKTPIHLMALDAGHLEEAAKSNGKDSISLFNERYTFAFDDFIDEIYKGKLKDIRRYFSEQKERGINFLYRLVELLQLNDKTMYKGYGPEDDRRMNVARLAYLLARMEDEAGKEGKEHFREFKNAFWDWYKSSSKTQREAEFALIYYLYEIRKA
;
A
#
# COMPACT_ATOMS: atom_id res chain seq x y z
N MET A 1 -19.05 -22.18 -23.38
CA MET A 1 -18.81 -21.37 -22.16
C MET A 1 -17.33 -21.11 -21.94
N ILE A 2 -16.52 -22.12 -21.64
CA ILE A 2 -15.07 -21.93 -21.33
C ILE A 2 -14.33 -21.24 -22.49
N THR A 3 -14.56 -21.63 -23.74
CA THR A 3 -13.95 -20.97 -24.91
C THR A 3 -14.33 -19.49 -24.99
N LEU A 4 -15.60 -19.15 -24.79
CA LEU A 4 -16.10 -17.78 -24.75
C LEU A 4 -15.43 -17.01 -23.60
N ALA A 5 -15.41 -17.57 -22.39
CA ALA A 5 -14.75 -16.98 -21.23
C ALA A 5 -13.26 -16.75 -21.46
N SER A 6 -12.57 -17.67 -22.14
CA SER A 6 -11.15 -17.56 -22.48
C SER A 6 -10.88 -16.38 -23.44
N HIS A 7 -11.77 -16.11 -24.39
CA HIS A 7 -11.68 -14.94 -25.25
C HIS A 7 -11.89 -13.63 -24.49
N ILE A 8 -12.89 -13.61 -23.60
CA ILE A 8 -13.16 -12.43 -22.76
C ILE A 8 -11.97 -12.16 -21.82
N ALA A 9 -11.41 -13.23 -21.22
CA ALA A 9 -10.27 -13.18 -20.31
C ALA A 9 -8.97 -12.70 -20.98
N SER A 10 -8.74 -12.99 -22.26
CA SER A 10 -7.62 -12.43 -23.02
C SER A 10 -7.91 -11.03 -23.55
N GLY A 11 -9.19 -10.64 -23.62
CA GLY A 11 -9.61 -9.44 -24.32
C GLY A 11 -9.57 -9.56 -25.84
N SER A 12 -9.40 -10.77 -26.40
CA SER A 12 -9.29 -11.01 -27.84
C SER A 12 -10.15 -12.20 -28.30
N LEU A 13 -10.58 -12.18 -29.55
CA LEU A 13 -11.29 -13.30 -30.22
C LEU A 13 -10.33 -14.03 -31.16
N ASP A 14 -9.09 -13.56 -31.26
CA ASP A 14 -8.13 -14.06 -32.21
C ASP A 14 -7.46 -15.28 -31.59
N ASP A 15 -7.66 -16.44 -32.22
CA ASP A 15 -6.99 -17.69 -31.84
C ASP A 15 -5.53 -17.67 -32.30
N ASN A 16 -4.71 -16.86 -31.63
CA ASN A 16 -3.30 -16.72 -31.92
C ASN A 16 -2.54 -17.97 -31.46
N LYS A 17 -2.02 -18.74 -32.42
CA LYS A 17 -1.16 -19.89 -32.12
C LYS A 17 0.27 -19.43 -31.82
N VAL A 18 0.85 -19.96 -30.76
CA VAL A 18 2.26 -19.75 -30.43
C VAL A 18 3.13 -20.39 -31.52
N SER A 19 3.95 -19.59 -32.19
CA SER A 19 4.97 -20.09 -33.11
C SER A 19 6.00 -20.91 -32.33
N LYS A 20 6.45 -22.05 -32.90
CA LYS A 20 7.51 -22.89 -32.28
C LYS A 20 8.78 -22.10 -31.96
N GLU A 21 9.09 -21.08 -32.76
CA GLU A 21 10.27 -20.22 -32.59
C GLU A 21 10.14 -19.24 -31.41
N LYS A 22 8.92 -19.04 -30.90
CA LYS A 22 8.63 -18.06 -29.85
C LYS A 22 8.36 -18.66 -28.48
N ILE A 23 8.19 -19.99 -28.36
CA ILE A 23 7.77 -20.69 -27.12
C ILE A 23 8.64 -20.32 -25.90
N PHE A 24 9.90 -20.02 -26.13
CA PHE A 24 10.86 -19.69 -25.07
C PHE A 24 10.90 -18.21 -24.72
N LYS A 25 10.14 -17.34 -25.39
CA LYS A 25 10.15 -15.91 -25.09
C LYS A 25 9.56 -15.62 -23.70
N PRO A 26 10.18 -14.72 -22.92
CA PRO A 26 9.71 -14.39 -21.56
C PRO A 26 8.44 -13.55 -21.57
N LEU A 27 7.81 -13.45 -20.40
CA LEU A 27 6.68 -12.55 -20.15
C LEU A 27 7.12 -11.10 -20.38
N THR A 28 6.37 -10.37 -21.20
CA THR A 28 6.65 -8.96 -21.43
C THR A 28 6.14 -8.14 -20.26
N ASP A 29 6.79 -7.02 -20.00
CA ASP A 29 6.39 -6.13 -18.94
C ASP A 29 5.06 -5.41 -19.28
N ILE A 30 4.10 -5.45 -18.37
CA ILE A 30 2.80 -4.77 -18.50
C ILE A 30 2.96 -3.27 -18.74
N PHE A 31 4.02 -2.68 -18.17
CA PHE A 31 4.30 -1.28 -18.38
C PHE A 31 4.71 -0.96 -19.82
N ASN A 32 5.11 -1.91 -20.67
CA ASN A 32 5.41 -1.63 -22.08
C ASN A 32 4.21 -1.00 -22.82
N ALA A 33 3.00 -1.53 -22.57
CA ALA A 33 1.73 -1.07 -23.16
C ALA A 33 1.09 0.14 -22.45
N PHE A 34 1.69 0.59 -21.34
CA PHE A 34 1.14 1.61 -20.46
C PHE A 34 1.65 3.02 -20.83
N LYS A 35 0.76 4.03 -20.85
CA LYS A 35 1.04 5.44 -21.24
C LYS A 35 1.78 5.59 -22.58
N LYS A 36 2.18 6.80 -22.98
CA LYS A 36 2.70 7.10 -24.34
C LYS A 36 4.00 6.40 -24.74
N LYS A 37 4.92 6.15 -23.80
CA LYS A 37 6.29 5.73 -24.13
C LYS A 37 6.34 4.23 -24.41
N GLU A 38 6.41 3.84 -25.68
CA GLU A 38 6.63 2.45 -26.08
C GLU A 38 8.05 2.01 -25.71
N GLU A 39 8.14 0.87 -25.03
CA GLU A 39 9.41 0.23 -24.67
C GLU A 39 9.26 -1.29 -24.76
N SER A 40 10.38 -2.01 -24.61
CA SER A 40 10.40 -3.46 -24.63
C SER A 40 11.23 -3.96 -23.47
N ARG A 41 10.58 -4.08 -22.31
CA ARG A 41 11.11 -4.75 -21.13
C ARG A 41 10.48 -6.12 -20.93
N TYR A 42 11.23 -7.02 -20.33
CA TYR A 42 10.84 -8.40 -20.11
C TYR A 42 11.06 -8.77 -18.65
N GLN A 43 10.13 -9.52 -18.10
CA GLN A 43 10.18 -10.03 -16.73
C GLN A 43 11.16 -11.20 -16.70
N LYS A 44 12.02 -11.25 -15.68
CA LYS A 44 12.87 -12.42 -15.46
C LYS A 44 11.97 -13.60 -15.06
N PHE A 45 12.22 -14.77 -15.63
CA PHE A 45 11.53 -15.98 -15.22
C PHE A 45 12.02 -16.45 -13.84
N GLU A 46 11.09 -16.57 -12.90
CA GLU A 46 11.30 -17.11 -11.57
C GLU A 46 9.97 -17.58 -10.96
N VAL A 47 10.05 -18.51 -10.01
CA VAL A 47 8.91 -18.95 -9.21
C VAL A 47 8.83 -18.07 -7.97
N ILE A 48 7.63 -17.56 -7.66
CA ILE A 48 7.42 -16.73 -6.47
C ILE A 48 7.50 -17.60 -5.21
N THR A 49 8.43 -17.28 -4.33
CA THR A 49 8.66 -17.87 -3.00
C THR A 49 8.58 -16.79 -1.92
N ASP A 50 8.58 -17.19 -0.65
CA ASP A 50 8.53 -16.23 0.47
C ASP A 50 9.75 -15.28 0.51
N GLU A 51 10.88 -15.72 -0.05
CA GLU A 51 12.14 -14.96 -0.14
C GLU A 51 12.31 -14.20 -1.46
N SER A 52 11.27 -14.15 -2.29
CA SER A 52 11.36 -13.52 -3.61
C SER A 52 11.49 -12.00 -3.52
N GLU A 53 12.64 -11.50 -3.96
CA GLU A 53 12.88 -10.07 -4.15
C GLU A 53 12.04 -9.48 -5.30
N LEU A 54 12.00 -8.15 -5.39
CA LEU A 54 11.30 -7.45 -6.46
C LEU A 54 11.94 -7.74 -7.84
N ASN A 55 11.17 -8.37 -8.72
CA ASN A 55 11.55 -8.58 -10.13
C ASN A 55 11.41 -7.27 -10.94
N ILE A 56 12.54 -6.63 -11.25
CA ILE A 56 12.57 -5.47 -12.13
C ILE A 56 12.77 -5.94 -13.57
N ALA A 57 11.82 -5.60 -14.44
CA ALA A 57 11.91 -5.93 -15.86
C ALA A 57 13.11 -5.25 -16.54
N ILE A 58 13.77 -5.98 -17.42
CA ILE A 58 14.99 -5.53 -18.12
C ILE A 58 14.76 -5.41 -19.63
N ASN A 59 15.58 -4.61 -20.32
CA ASN A 59 15.48 -4.37 -21.77
C ASN A 59 16.01 -5.53 -22.64
N GLU A 60 16.44 -6.62 -22.02
CA GLU A 60 16.94 -7.82 -22.70
C GLU A 60 15.96 -8.99 -22.51
N ALA A 61 15.55 -9.60 -23.62
CA ALA A 61 14.72 -10.79 -23.58
C ALA A 61 15.59 -12.02 -23.31
N VAL A 62 15.59 -12.50 -22.07
CA VAL A 62 16.20 -13.78 -21.70
C VAL A 62 15.19 -14.90 -21.92
N ASP A 63 15.49 -15.81 -22.83
CA ASP A 63 14.60 -16.92 -23.15
C ASP A 63 14.50 -17.91 -21.97
N ILE A 64 13.28 -18.38 -21.69
CA ILE A 64 12.96 -19.41 -20.71
C ILE A 64 13.47 -20.74 -21.25
N SER A 65 14.32 -21.46 -20.51
CA SER A 65 14.84 -22.74 -20.96
C SER A 65 13.77 -23.84 -20.90
N GLN A 66 13.98 -24.92 -21.65
CA GLN A 66 13.13 -26.11 -21.54
C GLN A 66 13.19 -26.71 -20.13
N ASP A 67 14.37 -26.72 -19.51
CA ASP A 67 14.58 -27.24 -18.15
C ASP A 67 13.70 -26.51 -17.13
N CYS A 68 13.52 -25.18 -17.27
CA CYS A 68 12.61 -24.40 -16.43
C CYS A 68 11.15 -24.88 -16.53
N TYR A 69 10.67 -25.20 -17.74
CA TYR A 69 9.32 -25.74 -17.92
C TYR A 69 9.20 -27.15 -17.35
N GLU A 70 10.22 -27.99 -17.51
CA GLU A 70 10.25 -29.34 -16.93
C GLU A 70 10.21 -29.29 -15.41
N GLU A 71 10.95 -28.36 -14.78
CA GLU A 71 10.90 -28.13 -13.34
C GLU A 71 9.50 -27.73 -12.85
N LEU A 72 8.85 -26.76 -13.50
CA LEU A 72 7.48 -26.36 -13.18
C LEU A 72 6.49 -27.53 -13.26
N LEU A 73 6.60 -28.35 -14.31
CA LEU A 73 5.73 -29.50 -14.50
C LEU A 73 6.00 -30.61 -13.47
N ASN A 74 7.25 -30.80 -13.06
CA ASN A 74 7.60 -31.73 -12.00
C ASN A 74 7.02 -31.29 -10.65
N ILE A 75 7.16 -30.01 -10.29
CA ILE A 75 6.58 -29.44 -9.07
C ILE A 75 5.05 -29.56 -9.10
N LEU A 76 4.42 -29.18 -10.21
CA LEU A 76 2.97 -29.28 -10.39
C LEU A 76 2.51 -30.74 -10.21
N LYS A 77 3.18 -31.69 -10.85
CA LYS A 77 2.83 -33.12 -10.78
C LYS A 77 2.96 -33.66 -9.36
N GLU A 78 4.03 -33.33 -8.65
CA GLU A 78 4.23 -33.74 -7.27
C GLU A 78 3.14 -33.17 -6.35
N LYS A 79 2.86 -31.87 -6.45
CA LYS A 79 1.87 -31.20 -5.60
C LYS A 79 0.43 -31.63 -5.91
N LEU A 80 0.09 -31.85 -7.18
CA LEU A 80 -1.24 -32.36 -7.55
C LEU A 80 -1.51 -33.78 -7.06
N GLN A 81 -0.49 -34.60 -6.84
CA GLN A 81 -0.67 -35.92 -6.20
C GLN A 81 -1.04 -35.82 -4.72
N GLN A 82 -0.73 -34.69 -4.09
CA GLN A 82 -0.96 -34.42 -2.67
C GLN A 82 -2.21 -33.55 -2.42
N LEU A 83 -2.78 -32.96 -3.48
CA LEU A 83 -3.94 -32.07 -3.43
C LEU A 83 -5.20 -32.80 -3.92
N PRO A 84 -6.15 -33.15 -3.04
CA PRO A 84 -7.42 -33.72 -3.48
C PRO A 84 -8.22 -32.66 -4.24
N LEU A 85 -8.87 -33.04 -5.35
CA LEU A 85 -9.70 -32.15 -6.17
C LEU A 85 -11.10 -31.96 -5.55
N GLU A 86 -11.11 -31.39 -4.35
CA GLU A 86 -12.30 -31.09 -3.55
C GLU A 86 -12.48 -29.57 -3.40
N LYS A 87 -13.67 -29.11 -2.99
CA LYS A 87 -13.99 -27.68 -2.90
C LYS A 87 -13.07 -26.98 -1.88
N GLU A 88 -12.78 -27.67 -0.79
CA GLU A 88 -11.94 -27.23 0.33
C GLU A 88 -10.49 -27.01 -0.11
N SER A 89 -10.03 -27.68 -1.15
CA SER A 89 -8.66 -27.57 -1.69
C SER A 89 -8.49 -26.46 -2.74
N LEU A 90 -9.57 -25.81 -3.18
CA LEU A 90 -9.52 -24.78 -4.22
C LEU A 90 -8.59 -23.60 -3.88
N PRO A 91 -8.55 -23.08 -2.63
CA PRO A 91 -7.62 -22.02 -2.26
C PRO A 91 -6.16 -22.40 -2.52
N SER A 92 -5.75 -23.59 -2.09
CA SER A 92 -4.37 -24.06 -2.28
C SER A 92 -4.06 -24.39 -3.74
N PHE A 93 -5.03 -24.87 -4.52
CA PHE A 93 -4.87 -25.02 -5.97
C PHE A 93 -4.65 -23.66 -6.66
N PHE A 94 -5.45 -22.64 -6.35
CA PHE A 94 -5.26 -21.30 -6.92
C PHE A 94 -3.92 -20.68 -6.51
N ASN A 95 -3.49 -20.87 -5.27
CA ASN A 95 -2.19 -20.39 -4.83
C ASN A 95 -1.05 -21.09 -5.57
N LEU A 96 -1.08 -22.43 -5.66
CA LEU A 96 -0.10 -23.21 -6.42
C LEU A 96 -0.02 -22.78 -7.88
N TRP A 97 -1.19 -22.63 -8.54
CA TRP A 97 -1.26 -22.21 -9.93
C TRP A 97 -0.66 -20.82 -10.13
N ARG A 98 -0.98 -19.86 -9.25
CA ARG A 98 -0.41 -18.51 -9.29
C ARG A 98 1.11 -18.53 -9.09
N THR A 99 1.61 -19.28 -8.12
CA THR A 99 3.05 -19.39 -7.83
C THR A 99 3.84 -19.91 -9.04
N LEU A 100 3.35 -20.97 -9.68
CA LEU A 100 4.06 -21.61 -10.79
C LEU A 100 3.94 -20.84 -12.11
N PHE A 101 2.80 -20.18 -12.37
CA PHE A 101 2.47 -19.68 -13.71
C PHE A 101 2.31 -18.15 -13.80
N SER A 102 2.57 -17.39 -12.74
CA SER A 102 2.51 -15.91 -12.75
C SER A 102 3.55 -15.25 -13.64
N LYS A 103 4.71 -15.89 -13.85
CA LYS A 103 5.79 -15.41 -14.74
C LYS A 103 5.86 -16.17 -16.08
N VAL A 104 4.90 -17.07 -16.34
CA VAL A 104 4.79 -17.78 -17.62
C VAL A 104 3.86 -16.99 -18.55
N PRO A 105 4.31 -16.53 -19.72
CA PRO A 105 3.45 -15.82 -20.66
C PRO A 105 2.38 -16.74 -21.27
N LEU A 106 1.17 -16.20 -21.46
CA LEU A 106 0.09 -16.88 -22.16
C LEU A 106 0.46 -17.13 -23.64
N LEU A 107 0.94 -16.08 -24.32
CA LEU A 107 1.39 -16.13 -25.71
C LEU A 107 2.83 -15.59 -25.81
N PRO A 108 3.85 -16.43 -25.59
CA PRO A 108 5.25 -16.07 -25.69
C PRO A 108 5.59 -15.30 -26.99
N GLY A 109 6.19 -14.12 -26.87
CA GLY A 109 6.66 -13.31 -28.00
C GLY A 109 5.54 -12.70 -28.87
N ASP A 110 4.30 -12.74 -28.41
CA ASP A 110 3.19 -11.98 -28.99
C ASP A 110 3.24 -10.51 -28.56
N LYS A 111 2.86 -9.61 -29.47
CA LYS A 111 2.89 -8.16 -29.19
C LYS A 111 1.70 -7.68 -28.37
N GLU A 112 0.56 -8.36 -28.48
CA GLU A 112 -0.70 -7.91 -27.90
C GLU A 112 -1.04 -8.63 -26.61
N LEU A 113 -0.60 -9.88 -26.43
CA LEU A 113 -0.92 -10.70 -25.26
C LEU A 113 0.34 -11.24 -24.55
N GLY A 114 1.53 -10.77 -24.95
CA GLY A 114 2.79 -11.17 -24.33
C GLY A 114 2.95 -10.72 -22.88
N ASP A 115 2.16 -9.75 -22.43
CA ASP A 115 2.14 -9.17 -21.07
C ASP A 115 1.12 -9.85 -20.14
N LEU A 116 0.31 -10.78 -20.67
CA LEU A 116 -0.65 -11.55 -19.90
C LEU A 116 -0.04 -12.90 -19.51
N SER A 117 0.00 -13.18 -18.21
CA SER A 117 0.49 -14.47 -17.71
C SER A 117 -0.57 -15.57 -17.82
N LEU A 118 -0.11 -16.82 -17.89
CA LEU A 118 -0.98 -17.99 -17.91
C LEU A 118 -1.83 -18.08 -16.63
N ALA A 119 -1.27 -17.70 -15.47
CA ALA A 119 -1.99 -17.66 -14.21
C ALA A 119 -3.18 -16.68 -14.27
N GLU A 120 -2.96 -15.44 -14.71
CA GLU A 120 -4.01 -14.42 -14.74
C GLU A 120 -5.07 -14.71 -15.80
N HIS A 121 -4.67 -15.17 -16.98
CA HIS A 121 -5.62 -15.59 -18.00
C HIS A 121 -6.51 -16.74 -17.51
N SER A 122 -5.93 -17.74 -16.86
CA SER A 122 -6.68 -18.90 -16.32
C SER A 122 -7.66 -18.45 -15.24
N ARG A 123 -7.22 -17.58 -14.32
CA ARG A 123 -8.05 -17.03 -13.25
C ARG A 123 -9.25 -16.25 -13.80
N LEU A 124 -9.00 -15.32 -14.74
CA LEU A 124 -10.07 -14.55 -15.38
C LEU A 124 -11.02 -15.45 -16.19
N THR A 125 -10.50 -16.49 -16.84
CA THR A 125 -11.32 -17.47 -17.55
C THR A 125 -12.29 -18.17 -16.60
N VAL A 126 -11.87 -18.56 -15.39
CA VAL A 126 -12.76 -19.14 -14.37
C VAL A 126 -13.83 -18.12 -13.94
N ALA A 127 -13.46 -16.86 -13.69
CA ALA A 127 -14.38 -15.81 -13.28
C ALA A 127 -15.49 -15.57 -14.32
N PHE A 128 -15.11 -15.45 -15.60
CA PHE A 128 -16.07 -15.26 -16.68
C PHE A 128 -16.88 -16.52 -16.96
N ALA A 129 -16.28 -17.71 -16.90
CA ALA A 129 -17.00 -18.96 -17.14
C ALA A 129 -18.10 -19.18 -16.11
N THR A 130 -17.80 -19.00 -14.82
CA THR A 130 -18.79 -19.11 -13.73
C THR A 130 -19.87 -18.04 -13.85
N SER A 131 -19.50 -16.80 -14.16
CA SER A 131 -20.48 -15.72 -14.36
C SER A 131 -21.41 -15.99 -15.57
N ILE A 132 -20.88 -16.54 -16.67
CA ILE A 132 -21.72 -16.93 -17.82
C ILE A 132 -22.66 -18.08 -17.45
N PHE A 133 -22.19 -19.05 -16.66
CA PHE A 133 -23.01 -20.16 -16.17
C PHE A 133 -24.22 -19.65 -15.40
N ASP A 134 -23.98 -18.87 -14.35
CA ASP A 134 -25.04 -18.36 -13.46
C ASP A 134 -26.01 -17.45 -14.22
N TYR A 135 -25.50 -16.63 -15.16
CA TYR A 135 -26.33 -15.77 -16.01
C TYR A 135 -27.30 -16.59 -16.88
N LEU A 136 -26.80 -17.64 -17.55
CA LEU A 136 -27.63 -18.48 -18.43
C LEU A 136 -28.64 -19.32 -17.65
N GLU A 137 -28.23 -19.88 -16.51
CA GLU A 137 -29.11 -20.65 -15.64
C GLU A 137 -30.29 -19.80 -15.13
N ASN A 138 -30.03 -18.55 -14.74
CA ASN A 138 -31.08 -17.62 -14.30
C ASN A 138 -32.01 -17.16 -15.45
N GLN A 139 -31.58 -17.24 -16.70
CA GLN A 139 -32.42 -16.97 -17.88
C GLN A 139 -33.23 -18.20 -18.33
N GLY A 140 -33.07 -19.35 -17.66
CA GLY A 140 -33.69 -20.61 -18.06
C GLY A 140 -33.17 -21.14 -19.40
N GLN A 141 -31.94 -20.78 -19.78
CA GLN A 141 -31.30 -21.21 -21.03
C GLN A 141 -30.29 -22.34 -20.77
N ASP A 142 -30.71 -23.59 -21.05
CA ASP A 142 -29.85 -24.78 -20.87
C ASP A 142 -28.83 -24.99 -22.00
N SER A 143 -28.90 -24.21 -23.10
CA SER A 143 -28.13 -24.44 -24.32
C SER A 143 -27.51 -23.15 -24.88
N LEU A 144 -26.18 -23.10 -24.89
CA LEU A 144 -25.34 -22.07 -25.55
C LEU A 144 -25.37 -22.12 -27.09
N LEU A 145 -26.01 -23.14 -27.68
CA LEU A 145 -25.73 -23.58 -29.06
C LEU A 145 -26.38 -22.75 -30.16
N ASP A 146 -27.38 -21.92 -29.86
CA ASP A 146 -28.14 -21.25 -30.92
C ASP A 146 -27.62 -19.84 -31.29
N ASP A 147 -26.88 -19.13 -30.41
CA ASP A 147 -26.29 -17.82 -30.76
C ASP A 147 -25.17 -17.32 -29.82
N SER A 148 -23.97 -17.93 -29.86
CA SER A 148 -22.83 -17.51 -29.02
C SER A 148 -22.37 -16.06 -29.26
N SER A 149 -22.75 -15.46 -30.38
CA SER A 149 -22.51 -14.06 -30.73
C SER A 149 -23.20 -13.09 -29.76
N ASN A 150 -24.42 -13.42 -29.33
CA ASN A 150 -25.25 -12.53 -28.53
C ASN A 150 -24.71 -12.35 -27.10
N LEU A 151 -23.90 -13.28 -26.59
CA LEU A 151 -23.33 -13.15 -25.26
C LEU A 151 -22.23 -12.09 -25.16
N TYR A 152 -21.62 -11.68 -26.28
CA TYR A 152 -20.63 -10.60 -26.24
C TYR A 152 -21.27 -9.22 -26.09
N THR A 153 -22.49 -9.05 -26.61
CA THR A 153 -23.27 -7.80 -26.60
C THR A 153 -24.28 -7.75 -25.46
N ALA A 154 -24.68 -8.90 -24.92
CA ALA A 154 -25.53 -8.96 -23.74
C ALA A 154 -24.78 -8.43 -22.50
N SER A 155 -25.46 -7.61 -21.70
CA SER A 155 -24.98 -7.16 -20.39
C SER A 155 -25.03 -8.29 -19.37
N ALA A 156 -24.23 -9.34 -19.57
CA ALA A 156 -24.23 -10.55 -18.75
C ALA A 156 -23.42 -10.44 -17.46
N PHE A 157 -22.67 -9.34 -17.28
CA PHE A 157 -21.72 -9.17 -16.18
C PHE A 157 -21.99 -7.91 -15.37
N LEU A 158 -21.60 -7.94 -14.10
CA LEU A 158 -21.53 -6.80 -13.21
C LEU A 158 -20.07 -6.55 -12.84
N LEU A 159 -19.63 -5.30 -12.96
CA LEU A 159 -18.46 -4.83 -12.23
C LEU A 159 -18.97 -4.37 -10.88
N ALA A 160 -18.69 -5.13 -9.82
CA ALA A 160 -19.06 -4.74 -8.46
C ALA A 160 -17.82 -4.30 -7.69
N SER A 161 -18.02 -3.42 -6.71
CA SER A 161 -16.96 -2.95 -5.82
C SER A 161 -17.54 -2.59 -4.46
N PHE A 162 -16.70 -2.67 -3.43
CA PHE A 162 -17.00 -2.05 -2.14
C PHE A 162 -15.90 -1.07 -1.71
N ASP A 163 -16.28 -0.13 -0.87
CA ASP A 163 -15.41 0.80 -0.13
C ASP A 163 -15.74 0.69 1.37
N LEU A 164 -14.74 0.32 2.16
CA LEU A 164 -14.80 0.36 3.62
C LEU A 164 -14.31 1.72 4.11
N SER A 165 -15.26 2.57 4.49
CA SER A 165 -15.01 3.93 4.98
C SER A 165 -14.67 3.95 6.47
N GLY A 166 -13.78 4.89 6.86
CA GLY A 166 -13.40 5.13 8.26
C GLY A 166 -12.15 4.38 8.73
N ILE A 167 -11.42 3.73 7.81
CA ILE A 167 -10.20 2.95 8.10
C ILE A 167 -9.16 3.80 8.84
N GLN A 168 -8.80 4.97 8.29
CA GLN A 168 -7.77 5.83 8.87
C GLN A 168 -8.16 6.30 10.28
N ASP A 169 -9.40 6.77 10.46
CA ASP A 169 -9.90 7.18 11.79
C ASP A 169 -9.89 6.01 12.78
N PHE A 170 -10.30 4.82 12.35
CA PHE A 170 -10.27 3.63 13.19
C PHE A 170 -8.86 3.22 13.61
N ILE A 171 -7.88 3.29 12.71
CA ILE A 171 -6.50 2.93 13.00
C ILE A 171 -5.86 3.99 13.91
N TYR A 172 -5.99 5.27 13.58
CA TYR A 172 -5.19 6.33 14.18
C TYR A 172 -5.79 6.97 15.42
N ASN A 173 -7.12 6.94 15.60
CA ASN A 173 -7.77 7.58 16.74
C ASN A 173 -7.62 6.73 18.01
N ILE A 174 -6.41 6.73 18.55
CA ILE A 174 -6.01 6.00 19.75
C ILE A 174 -5.36 6.93 20.78
N ALA A 175 -5.73 6.75 22.05
CA ALA A 175 -5.11 7.46 23.18
C ALA A 175 -3.69 6.93 23.48
N SER A 176 -2.87 7.74 24.15
CA SER A 176 -1.41 7.59 24.14
C SER A 176 -0.80 6.43 24.93
N LYS A 177 -1.47 5.84 25.95
CA LYS A 177 -0.84 4.84 26.82
C LYS A 177 -1.19 3.40 26.41
N GLY A 178 -0.20 2.64 25.94
CA GLY A 178 -0.35 1.23 25.54
C GLY A 178 -1.07 1.00 24.20
N ALA A 179 -1.62 2.05 23.58
CA ALA A 179 -2.36 1.90 22.33
C ALA A 179 -1.47 1.78 21.08
N ALA A 180 -0.20 2.21 21.17
CA ALA A 180 0.78 1.99 20.11
C ALA A 180 0.92 0.48 19.80
N LYS A 181 0.82 -0.38 20.83
CA LYS A 181 0.81 -1.84 20.70
C LYS A 181 -0.41 -2.38 19.94
N GLN A 182 -1.51 -1.63 19.88
CA GLN A 182 -2.73 -2.03 19.15
C GLN A 182 -2.78 -1.50 17.71
N LEU A 183 -1.85 -0.63 17.30
CA LEU A 183 -1.94 0.06 16.01
C LEU A 183 -1.88 -0.93 14.83
N LYS A 184 -0.90 -1.84 14.84
CA LYS A 184 -0.80 -2.93 13.85
C LYS A 184 -1.95 -3.92 13.96
N ALA A 185 -2.41 -4.23 15.17
CA ALA A 185 -3.57 -5.11 15.38
C ALA A 185 -4.84 -4.57 14.73
N ARG A 186 -5.08 -3.26 14.81
CA ARG A 186 -6.20 -2.59 14.14
C ARG A 186 -6.08 -2.63 12.62
N SER A 187 -4.89 -2.35 12.10
CA SER A 187 -4.61 -2.43 10.67
C SER A 187 -4.84 -3.84 10.13
N LEU A 188 -4.22 -4.85 10.77
CA LEU A 188 -4.37 -6.26 10.38
C LEU A 188 -5.82 -6.73 10.48
N TYR A 189 -6.54 -6.29 11.52
CA TYR A 189 -7.97 -6.57 11.67
C TYR A 189 -8.80 -6.02 10.50
N LEU A 190 -8.51 -4.82 9.99
CA LEU A 190 -9.20 -4.25 8.84
C LEU A 190 -8.84 -4.90 7.51
N GLU A 191 -7.60 -5.36 7.33
CA GLU A 191 -7.24 -6.19 6.17
C GLU A 191 -8.02 -7.50 6.20
N PHE A 192 -8.03 -8.23 7.33
CA PHE A 192 -8.86 -9.44 7.45
C PHE A 192 -10.37 -9.16 7.34
N MET A 193 -10.85 -7.98 7.72
CA MET A 193 -12.25 -7.60 7.51
C MET A 193 -12.55 -7.48 6.03
N SER A 194 -11.65 -6.87 5.25
CA SER A 194 -11.78 -6.74 3.81
C SER A 194 -11.75 -8.12 3.13
N GLU A 195 -10.84 -9.00 3.55
CA GLU A 195 -10.79 -10.40 3.10
C GLU A 195 -12.06 -11.18 3.46
N ASN A 196 -12.57 -10.99 4.68
CA ASN A 196 -13.81 -11.61 5.15
C ASN A 196 -15.03 -11.14 4.35
N ILE A 197 -15.11 -9.85 4.01
CA ILE A 197 -16.17 -9.30 3.14
C ILE A 197 -16.14 -10.00 1.78
N VAL A 198 -14.96 -10.08 1.17
CA VAL A 198 -14.74 -10.73 -0.14
C VAL A 198 -15.21 -12.19 -0.10
N ASP A 199 -14.67 -12.98 0.82
CA ASP A 199 -14.93 -14.42 0.84
C ASP A 199 -16.37 -14.73 1.25
N SER A 200 -16.96 -13.98 2.18
CA SER A 200 -18.36 -14.18 2.60
C SER A 200 -19.35 -13.83 1.50
N LEU A 201 -19.07 -12.79 0.72
CA LEU A 201 -19.90 -12.44 -0.43
C LEU A 201 -19.83 -13.52 -1.51
N LEU A 202 -18.62 -13.97 -1.85
CA LEU A 202 -18.43 -15.00 -2.87
C LEU A 202 -19.06 -16.33 -2.47
N GLU A 203 -18.98 -16.72 -1.19
CA GLU A 203 -19.67 -17.91 -0.69
C GLU A 203 -21.19 -17.82 -0.84
N LYS A 204 -21.80 -16.66 -0.52
CA LYS A 204 -23.24 -16.45 -0.72
C LYS A 204 -23.66 -16.49 -2.19
N LEU A 205 -22.76 -16.08 -3.09
CA LEU A 205 -22.96 -16.15 -4.54
C LEU A 205 -22.55 -17.51 -5.14
N ALA A 206 -22.03 -18.44 -4.33
CA ALA A 206 -21.43 -19.69 -4.79
C ALA A 206 -20.28 -19.53 -5.82
N LEU A 207 -19.58 -18.39 -5.76
CA LEU A 207 -18.43 -18.06 -6.60
C LEU A 207 -17.11 -18.30 -5.87
N SER A 208 -16.00 -18.19 -6.62
CA SER A 208 -14.65 -18.38 -6.09
C SER A 208 -13.84 -17.09 -6.13
N ARG A 209 -12.69 -17.06 -5.45
CA ARG A 209 -11.76 -15.91 -5.48
C ARG A 209 -11.22 -15.57 -6.87
N ALA A 210 -11.45 -16.42 -7.88
CA ALA A 210 -11.19 -16.08 -9.27
C ALA A 210 -11.94 -14.80 -9.71
N ASN A 211 -13.15 -14.57 -9.17
CA ASN A 211 -14.00 -13.43 -9.47
C ASN A 211 -13.53 -12.10 -8.85
N VAL A 212 -12.48 -12.11 -8.03
CA VAL A 212 -11.91 -10.90 -7.40
C VAL A 212 -10.79 -10.35 -8.27
N LEU A 213 -10.95 -9.14 -8.82
CA LEU A 213 -9.90 -8.48 -9.59
C LEU A 213 -8.82 -7.87 -8.71
N TYR A 214 -9.20 -7.38 -7.53
CA TYR A 214 -8.33 -6.67 -6.60
C TYR A 214 -8.94 -6.65 -5.21
N VAL A 215 -8.10 -6.71 -4.17
CA VAL A 215 -8.46 -6.45 -2.77
C VAL A 215 -7.30 -5.77 -2.03
N GLY A 216 -7.57 -4.61 -1.43
CA GLY A 216 -6.59 -3.88 -0.61
C GLY A 216 -7.04 -2.46 -0.28
N GLY A 217 -6.52 -1.92 0.84
CA GLY A 217 -6.82 -0.56 1.27
C GLY A 217 -8.30 -0.32 1.60
N GLY A 218 -9.05 -1.37 1.95
CA GLY A 218 -10.51 -1.27 2.16
C GLY A 218 -11.34 -1.27 0.89
N HIS A 219 -10.74 -1.56 -0.27
CA HIS A 219 -11.43 -1.63 -1.55
C HIS A 219 -11.29 -3.00 -2.18
N ALA A 220 -12.32 -3.42 -2.92
CA ALA A 220 -12.22 -4.57 -3.81
C ALA A 220 -13.00 -4.35 -5.11
N TYR A 221 -12.62 -5.06 -6.16
CA TYR A 221 -13.35 -5.11 -7.42
C TYR A 221 -13.66 -6.56 -7.79
N PHE A 222 -14.86 -6.81 -8.30
CA PHE A 222 -15.37 -8.12 -8.65
C PHE A 222 -15.94 -8.13 -10.07
N VAL A 223 -15.82 -9.28 -10.73
CA VAL A 223 -16.61 -9.63 -11.91
C VAL A 223 -17.65 -10.64 -11.48
N LEU A 224 -18.93 -10.26 -11.51
CA LEU A 224 -20.05 -11.08 -11.06
C LEU A 224 -21.07 -11.29 -12.20
N PRO A 225 -21.93 -12.31 -12.12
CA PRO A 225 -23.03 -12.47 -13.07
C PRO A 225 -24.10 -11.39 -12.89
N ASN A 226 -24.57 -10.79 -13.99
CA ASN A 226 -25.65 -9.81 -13.95
C ASN A 226 -27.03 -10.47 -13.89
N THR A 227 -27.48 -10.79 -12.69
CA THR A 227 -28.80 -11.38 -12.44
C THR A 227 -29.50 -10.64 -11.30
N GLU A 228 -30.83 -10.73 -11.25
CA GLU A 228 -31.62 -10.17 -10.14
C GLU A 228 -31.22 -10.82 -8.80
N VAL A 229 -30.86 -12.10 -8.82
CA VAL A 229 -30.37 -12.83 -7.64
C VAL A 229 -29.06 -12.22 -7.12
N THR A 230 -28.07 -11.98 -8.00
CA THR A 230 -26.80 -11.37 -7.61
C THR A 230 -27.01 -10.00 -6.97
N VAL A 231 -27.85 -9.16 -7.60
CA VAL A 231 -28.15 -7.81 -7.10
C VAL A 231 -28.83 -7.87 -5.72
N ALA A 232 -29.82 -8.75 -5.55
CA ALA A 232 -30.48 -8.93 -4.26
C ALA A 232 -29.51 -9.41 -3.16
N VAL A 233 -28.57 -10.31 -3.49
CA VAL A 233 -27.53 -10.75 -2.54
C VAL A 233 -26.59 -9.60 -2.18
N LEU A 234 -26.16 -8.77 -3.13
CA LEU A 234 -25.32 -7.59 -2.85
C LEU A 234 -26.00 -6.61 -1.89
N GLU A 235 -27.26 -6.27 -2.15
CA GLU A 235 -28.04 -5.36 -1.30
C GLU A 235 -28.24 -5.91 0.11
N GLN A 236 -28.63 -7.19 0.20
CA GLN A 236 -28.85 -7.84 1.49
C GLN A 236 -27.54 -7.99 2.29
N PHE A 237 -26.44 -8.34 1.62
CA PHE A 237 -25.13 -8.45 2.23
C PHE A 237 -24.65 -7.10 2.79
N GLU A 238 -24.79 -6.02 2.02
CA GLU A 238 -24.44 -4.67 2.47
C GLU A 238 -25.23 -4.26 3.72
N MET A 239 -26.55 -4.52 3.75
CA MET A 239 -27.40 -4.21 4.92
C MET A 239 -26.99 -4.99 6.17
N GLU A 240 -26.76 -6.30 6.03
CA GLU A 240 -26.33 -7.16 7.14
C GLU A 240 -24.97 -6.74 7.68
N PHE A 241 -24.02 -6.46 6.80
CA PHE A 241 -22.67 -6.08 7.18
C PHE A 241 -22.65 -4.70 7.84
N ASN A 242 -23.40 -3.72 7.32
CA ASN A 242 -23.53 -2.41 7.96
C ASN A 242 -24.26 -2.49 9.30
N SER A 243 -25.20 -3.41 9.48
CA SER A 243 -25.83 -3.67 10.79
C SER A 243 -24.81 -4.19 11.80
N PHE A 244 -23.93 -5.10 11.37
CA PHE A 244 -22.78 -5.55 12.16
C PHE A 244 -21.85 -4.38 12.51
N LEU A 245 -21.45 -3.57 11.52
CA LEU A 245 -20.55 -2.44 11.73
C LEU A 245 -21.14 -1.42 12.70
N LEU A 246 -22.43 -1.10 12.55
CA LEU A 246 -23.12 -0.16 13.43
C LEU A 246 -23.16 -0.63 14.88
N LYS A 247 -23.40 -1.93 15.09
CA LYS A 247 -23.43 -2.54 16.43
C LYS A 247 -22.08 -2.42 17.15
N HIS A 248 -20.98 -2.66 16.44
CA HIS A 248 -19.64 -2.76 17.05
C HIS A 248 -18.83 -1.46 16.99
N PHE A 249 -19.03 -0.63 15.97
CA PHE A 249 -18.22 0.55 15.66
C PHE A 249 -19.04 1.84 15.55
N GLN A 250 -20.36 1.79 15.76
CA GLN A 250 -21.26 2.94 15.58
C GLN A 250 -21.08 3.51 14.15
N THR A 251 -20.83 4.80 14.03
CA THR A 251 -20.61 5.45 12.72
C THR A 251 -19.15 5.47 12.28
N GLY A 252 -18.25 4.84 13.06
CA GLY A 252 -16.81 4.86 12.81
C GLY A 252 -16.37 4.05 11.59
N LEU A 253 -17.12 2.98 11.24
CA LEU A 253 -16.91 2.17 10.04
C LEU A 253 -18.21 2.02 9.25
N TYR A 254 -18.11 1.99 7.93
CA TYR A 254 -19.24 1.80 7.02
C TYR A 254 -18.76 1.16 5.73
N VAL A 255 -19.49 0.17 5.20
CA VAL A 255 -19.19 -0.43 3.90
C VAL A 255 -20.22 0.02 2.87
N ALA A 256 -19.76 0.54 1.74
CA ALA A 256 -20.59 0.95 0.62
C ALA A 256 -20.34 0.05 -0.58
N PHE A 257 -21.37 -0.62 -1.09
CA PHE A 257 -21.29 -1.39 -2.33
C PHE A 257 -21.81 -0.58 -3.51
N GLY A 258 -21.16 -0.71 -4.67
CA GLY A 258 -21.67 -0.23 -5.94
C GLY A 258 -21.39 -1.21 -7.05
N TRP A 259 -22.17 -1.13 -8.12
CA TRP A 259 -22.00 -2.00 -9.27
C TRP A 259 -22.50 -1.35 -10.56
N ALA A 260 -22.00 -1.83 -11.69
CA ALA A 260 -22.44 -1.42 -13.02
C ALA A 260 -22.54 -2.64 -13.95
N PRO A 261 -23.65 -2.80 -14.70
CA PRO A 261 -23.77 -3.85 -15.70
C PRO A 261 -22.90 -3.55 -16.92
N PHE A 262 -22.30 -4.59 -17.50
CA PHE A 262 -21.52 -4.48 -18.72
C PHE A 262 -21.60 -5.74 -19.59
N ALA A 263 -21.37 -5.54 -20.88
CA ALA A 263 -21.20 -6.57 -21.90
C ALA A 263 -19.72 -6.80 -22.20
N ALA A 264 -19.36 -8.00 -22.63
CA ALA A 264 -17.96 -8.36 -22.88
C ALA A 264 -17.29 -7.45 -23.94
N GLU A 265 -18.03 -7.02 -24.96
CA GLU A 265 -17.49 -6.14 -26.01
C GLU A 265 -17.00 -4.77 -25.48
N GLN A 266 -17.50 -4.33 -24.32
CA GLN A 266 -17.12 -3.05 -23.70
C GLN A 266 -15.77 -3.12 -22.97
N ILE A 267 -15.25 -4.32 -22.72
CA ILE A 267 -14.00 -4.54 -21.96
C ILE A 267 -12.92 -5.31 -22.73
N MET A 268 -13.28 -5.84 -23.90
CA MET A 268 -12.40 -6.50 -24.84
C MET A 268 -11.81 -5.51 -25.85
N LYS A 269 -10.75 -5.94 -26.55
CA LYS A 269 -10.12 -5.18 -27.63
C LYS A 269 -11.18 -4.61 -28.58
N TYR A 270 -11.12 -3.30 -28.75
CA TYR A 270 -11.98 -2.56 -29.67
C TYR A 270 -11.92 -3.10 -31.10
N ARG A 271 -13.08 -3.29 -31.74
CA ARG A 271 -13.20 -3.74 -33.15
C ARG A 271 -14.09 -2.87 -34.03
N TYR A 272 -15.16 -2.31 -33.47
CA TYR A 272 -16.23 -1.67 -34.23
C TYR A 272 -16.66 -0.35 -33.56
N GLY A 273 -17.01 0.67 -34.35
CA GLY A 273 -17.51 1.96 -33.86
C GLY A 273 -16.47 3.08 -33.93
N SER A 274 -16.26 3.80 -32.82
CA SER A 274 -15.11 4.70 -32.65
C SER A 274 -14.32 4.33 -31.39
N VAL A 275 -12.99 4.47 -31.44
CA VAL A 275 -12.12 4.26 -30.25
C VAL A 275 -12.55 5.17 -29.11
N ALA A 276 -12.92 6.42 -29.41
CA ALA A 276 -13.35 7.38 -28.41
C ALA A 276 -14.60 6.90 -27.66
N SER A 277 -15.61 6.38 -28.37
CA SER A 277 -16.81 5.81 -27.75
C SER A 277 -16.49 4.56 -26.94
N TYR A 278 -15.58 3.70 -27.41
CA TYR A 278 -15.16 2.52 -26.64
C TYR A 278 -14.50 2.90 -25.31
N LEU A 279 -13.52 3.81 -25.34
CA LEU A 279 -12.85 4.28 -24.12
C LEU A 279 -13.81 4.99 -23.18
N GLN A 280 -14.80 5.70 -23.72
CA GLN A 280 -15.86 6.30 -22.93
C GLN A 280 -16.69 5.22 -22.24
N HIS A 281 -17.23 4.24 -22.96
CA HIS A 281 -18.02 3.15 -22.37
C HIS A 281 -17.23 2.35 -21.33
N TYR A 282 -15.95 2.04 -21.58
CA TYR A 282 -15.09 1.35 -20.62
C TYR A 282 -14.98 2.14 -19.30
N ARG A 283 -14.80 3.47 -19.38
CA ARG A 283 -14.70 4.34 -18.20
C ARG A 283 -16.04 4.47 -17.48
N GLU A 284 -17.15 4.52 -18.22
CA GLU A 284 -18.50 4.62 -17.66
C GLU A 284 -18.80 3.47 -16.70
N ILE A 285 -18.34 2.24 -16.98
CA ILE A 285 -18.52 1.08 -16.07
C ILE A 285 -17.92 1.35 -14.69
N TYR A 286 -16.68 1.85 -14.62
CA TYR A 286 -16.02 2.19 -13.36
C TYR A 286 -16.63 3.43 -12.70
N GLN A 287 -17.00 4.44 -13.50
CA GLN A 287 -17.61 5.68 -13.01
C GLN A 287 -18.98 5.45 -12.39
N GLU A 288 -19.81 4.61 -12.99
CA GLU A 288 -21.12 4.24 -12.45
C GLU A 288 -20.99 3.50 -11.13
N THR A 289 -20.10 2.50 -11.08
CA THR A 289 -19.75 1.77 -9.85
C THR A 289 -19.30 2.74 -8.74
N SER A 290 -18.38 3.65 -9.04
CA SER A 290 -17.84 4.64 -8.09
C SER A 290 -18.87 5.69 -7.67
N ARG A 291 -19.75 6.11 -8.57
CA ARG A 291 -20.84 7.05 -8.29
C ARG A 291 -21.82 6.46 -7.29
N MET A 292 -22.23 5.20 -7.48
CA MET A 292 -23.13 4.50 -6.56
C MET A 292 -22.54 4.40 -5.15
N ILE A 293 -21.26 4.06 -5.02
CA ILE A 293 -20.54 4.04 -3.74
C ILE A 293 -20.54 5.43 -3.10
N SER A 294 -20.22 6.47 -3.88
CA SER A 294 -20.13 7.85 -3.39
C SER A 294 -21.48 8.37 -2.89
N GLU A 295 -22.57 8.11 -3.62
CA GLU A 295 -23.93 8.48 -3.22
C GLU A 295 -24.33 7.83 -1.89
N LYS A 296 -24.03 6.54 -1.70
CA LYS A 296 -24.26 5.82 -0.44
C LYS A 296 -23.41 6.35 0.71
N LYS A 297 -22.15 6.71 0.46
CA LYS A 297 -21.25 7.28 1.49
C LYS A 297 -21.72 8.62 2.03
N ILE A 298 -22.40 9.43 1.21
CA ILE A 298 -22.98 10.72 1.59
C ILE A 298 -24.31 10.53 2.34
N SER A 299 -25.03 9.44 2.09
CA SER A 299 -26.34 9.13 2.69
C SER A 299 -26.37 7.74 3.37
N ARG A 300 -25.52 7.54 4.38
CA ARG A 300 -25.22 6.21 4.97
C ARG A 300 -26.38 5.51 5.67
N TYR A 301 -27.26 6.25 6.34
CA TYR A 301 -28.24 5.67 7.27
C TYR A 301 -29.65 6.19 7.00
N ASP A 302 -30.62 5.29 7.11
CA ASP A 302 -32.03 5.61 6.97
C ASP A 302 -32.59 6.29 8.24
N ALA A 303 -33.83 6.77 8.15
CA ALA A 303 -34.49 7.45 9.27
C ALA A 303 -34.67 6.55 10.50
N THR A 304 -34.82 5.23 10.30
CA THR A 304 -35.00 4.26 11.39
C THR A 304 -33.72 4.12 12.20
N THR A 305 -32.61 3.89 11.51
CA THR A 305 -31.26 3.75 12.09
C THR A 305 -30.85 5.03 12.81
N LEU A 306 -31.11 6.19 12.21
CA LEU A 306 -30.80 7.48 12.84
C LEU A 306 -31.60 7.71 14.13
N ARG A 307 -32.88 7.30 14.19
CA ARG A 307 -33.66 7.39 15.44
C ARG A 307 -33.11 6.47 16.51
N GLU A 308 -32.63 5.29 16.14
CA GLU A 308 -32.01 4.36 17.09
C GLU A 308 -30.71 4.91 17.67
N LEU A 309 -29.81 5.45 16.82
CA LEU A 309 -28.57 6.09 17.26
C LEU A 309 -28.83 7.27 18.22
N ASN A 310 -29.93 8.00 18.02
CA ASN A 310 -30.30 9.17 18.82
C ASN A 310 -31.25 8.85 19.99
N LYS A 311 -31.55 7.58 20.27
CA LYS A 311 -32.48 7.17 21.33
C LYS A 311 -31.99 7.52 22.75
N GLY A 312 -30.69 7.70 22.92
CA GLY A 312 -30.06 7.89 24.24
C GLY A 312 -30.18 6.64 25.13
N GLY A 313 -30.03 6.83 26.46
CA GLY A 313 -30.30 5.79 27.45
C GLY A 313 -29.12 4.93 27.89
N LYS A 314 -27.93 5.10 27.28
CA LYS A 314 -26.68 4.51 27.81
C LYS A 314 -26.18 5.38 28.97
N GLN A 315 -26.34 4.90 30.20
CA GLN A 315 -25.68 5.50 31.38
C GLN A 315 -24.35 4.78 31.58
N SER A 316 -23.25 5.46 31.27
CA SER A 316 -21.90 5.01 31.61
C SER A 316 -21.16 6.19 32.22
N GLU A 317 -20.62 6.00 33.42
CA GLU A 317 -19.77 7.02 34.06
C GLU A 317 -18.37 7.09 33.43
N ARG A 318 -18.01 6.08 32.64
CA ARG A 318 -16.69 5.94 32.01
C ARG A 318 -16.80 5.67 30.52
N GLU A 319 -15.76 6.05 29.80
CA GLU A 319 -15.56 5.71 28.38
C GLU A 319 -14.37 4.76 28.23
N CYS A 320 -14.27 4.12 27.07
CA CYS A 320 -13.08 3.38 26.69
C CYS A 320 -11.91 4.36 26.57
N GLU A 321 -10.84 4.11 27.31
CA GLU A 321 -9.65 4.98 27.29
C GLU A 321 -8.94 5.00 25.93
N ILE A 322 -9.17 4.00 25.07
CA ILE A 322 -8.50 3.91 23.76
C ILE A 322 -9.32 4.55 22.64
N CYS A 323 -10.61 4.21 22.53
CA CYS A 323 -11.46 4.63 21.41
C CYS A 323 -12.65 5.52 21.81
N HIS A 324 -12.74 5.93 23.07
CA HIS A 324 -13.81 6.77 23.62
C HIS A 324 -15.24 6.21 23.47
N ALA A 325 -15.37 4.93 23.12
CA ALA A 325 -16.66 4.26 23.08
C ALA A 325 -17.28 4.19 24.48
N VAL A 326 -18.60 4.37 24.56
CA VAL A 326 -19.41 4.24 25.78
C VAL A 326 -20.34 3.03 25.70
N GLY A 327 -20.51 2.33 26.83
CA GLY A 327 -21.31 1.09 26.89
C GLY A 327 -20.74 0.08 27.88
N ASP A 328 -20.53 -1.17 27.44
CA ASP A 328 -19.93 -2.24 28.24
C ASP A 328 -18.42 -2.02 28.45
N ILE A 329 -18.10 -1.14 29.40
CA ILE A 329 -16.73 -0.81 29.77
C ILE A 329 -16.32 -1.67 30.96
N LYS A 330 -15.23 -2.43 30.79
CA LYS A 330 -14.63 -3.23 31.86
C LYS A 330 -13.27 -2.66 32.23
N GLU A 331 -13.02 -2.66 33.53
CA GLU A 331 -11.75 -2.29 34.11
C GLU A 331 -10.82 -3.52 34.07
N LEU A 332 -9.68 -3.40 33.41
CA LEU A 332 -8.73 -4.49 33.21
C LEU A 332 -7.32 -4.08 33.65
N ARG A 333 -6.65 -5.00 34.34
CA ARG A 333 -5.24 -4.91 34.67
C ARG A 333 -4.48 -5.96 33.87
N ILE A 334 -3.49 -5.55 33.09
CA ILE A 334 -2.80 -6.44 32.16
C ILE A 334 -1.28 -6.22 32.30
N GLY A 335 -0.54 -7.30 32.59
CA GLY A 335 0.93 -7.35 32.48
C GLY A 335 1.72 -6.26 33.22
N GLY A 336 1.58 -6.15 34.54
CA GLY A 336 2.34 -5.16 35.34
C GLY A 336 1.98 -3.68 35.07
N GLU A 337 1.18 -3.38 34.06
CA GLU A 337 0.75 -2.02 33.70
C GLU A 337 -0.40 -1.50 34.58
N ASP A 338 -0.74 -0.23 34.37
CA ASP A 338 -1.86 0.46 34.99
C ASP A 338 -3.21 -0.13 34.53
N VAL A 339 -4.19 0.04 35.40
CA VAL A 339 -5.58 -0.39 35.16
C VAL A 339 -6.22 0.51 34.11
N GLN A 340 -6.84 -0.08 33.08
CA GLN A 340 -7.49 0.66 31.98
C GLN A 340 -8.96 0.25 31.80
N ASN A 341 -9.79 1.23 31.44
CA ASN A 341 -11.19 1.05 31.08
C ASN A 341 -11.34 0.77 29.58
N LEU A 342 -11.74 -0.45 29.20
CA LEU A 342 -11.77 -0.87 27.79
C LEU A 342 -13.16 -1.39 27.36
N CYS A 343 -13.58 -0.98 26.15
CA CYS A 343 -14.75 -1.55 25.47
C CYS A 343 -14.44 -2.96 24.92
N PRO A 344 -15.47 -3.77 24.57
CA PRO A 344 -15.28 -5.16 24.15
C PRO A 344 -14.28 -5.31 23.00
N ILE A 345 -14.40 -4.49 21.96
CA ILE A 345 -13.49 -4.53 20.81
C ILE A 345 -12.04 -4.23 21.20
N CYS A 346 -11.79 -3.21 22.02
CA CYS A 346 -10.43 -2.86 22.42
C CYS A 346 -9.81 -3.90 23.37
N ARG A 347 -10.63 -4.67 24.09
CA ARG A 347 -10.17 -5.84 24.88
C ARG A 347 -9.67 -6.95 23.96
N GLU A 348 -10.49 -7.33 22.99
CA GLU A 348 -10.14 -8.38 22.02
C GLU A 348 -8.95 -7.99 21.15
N LEU A 349 -8.90 -6.75 20.65
CA LEU A 349 -7.75 -6.23 19.89
C LEU A 349 -6.45 -6.26 20.68
N ARG A 350 -6.50 -6.07 22.00
CA ARG A 350 -5.32 -6.17 22.85
C ARG A 350 -4.81 -7.60 22.94
N GLY A 351 -5.72 -8.56 23.13
CA GLY A 351 -5.39 -9.99 23.12
C GLY A 351 -4.84 -10.43 21.77
N PHE A 352 -5.45 -9.94 20.68
CA PHE A 352 -4.98 -10.18 19.31
C PHE A 352 -3.60 -9.57 19.07
N ALA A 353 -3.35 -8.34 19.54
CA ALA A 353 -2.04 -7.71 19.45
C ALA A 353 -0.94 -8.56 20.08
N ALA A 354 -1.16 -9.13 21.26
CA ALA A 354 -0.18 -9.99 21.94
C ALA A 354 0.14 -11.29 21.18
N LYS A 355 -0.72 -11.74 20.26
CA LYS A 355 -0.47 -12.92 19.41
C LYS A 355 0.27 -12.60 18.11
N ILE A 356 0.28 -11.34 17.67
CA ILE A 356 0.92 -10.92 16.41
C ILE A 356 2.14 -10.00 16.64
N HIS A 357 2.55 -9.90 17.90
CA HIS A 357 3.71 -9.15 18.39
C HIS A 357 4.39 -9.90 19.54
N THR A 358 5.34 -10.77 19.25
CA THR A 358 6.07 -11.54 20.28
C THR A 358 7.36 -10.87 20.76
N PHE A 359 7.77 -9.74 20.17
CA PHE A 359 8.99 -9.00 20.58
C PHE A 359 9.04 -8.59 22.06
N ASP A 360 7.88 -8.45 22.70
CA ASP A 360 7.74 -8.09 24.12
C ASP A 360 7.64 -9.31 25.06
N ASP A 361 7.63 -10.55 24.53
CA ASP A 361 7.49 -11.77 25.33
C ASP A 361 8.81 -12.16 26.01
N THR A 362 9.19 -11.36 27.01
CA THR A 362 10.39 -11.62 27.84
C THR A 362 10.31 -12.93 28.62
N GLU A 363 9.10 -13.47 28.81
CA GLU A 363 8.87 -14.77 29.46
C GLU A 363 9.08 -15.92 28.47
N ASN A 364 8.84 -15.71 27.17
CA ASN A 364 9.04 -16.70 26.12
C ASN A 364 9.68 -16.11 24.84
N PRO A 365 11.01 -15.88 24.84
CA PRO A 365 11.73 -15.21 23.74
C PRO A 365 11.75 -16.02 22.43
N GLU A 366 11.49 -17.32 22.49
CA GLU A 366 11.45 -18.21 21.32
C GLU A 366 10.09 -18.22 20.62
N ARG A 367 9.08 -17.53 21.18
CA ARG A 367 7.74 -17.50 20.62
C ARG A 367 7.70 -16.73 19.31
N GLU A 368 7.30 -17.39 18.23
CA GLU A 368 7.09 -16.75 16.94
C GLU A 368 5.71 -16.08 16.86
N ASP A 369 5.62 -15.02 16.05
CA ASP A 369 4.34 -14.39 15.70
C ASP A 369 3.42 -15.42 15.04
N TYR A 370 2.11 -15.28 15.25
CA TYR A 370 1.14 -16.13 14.57
C TYR A 370 1.04 -15.76 13.09
N TYR A 371 1.10 -16.78 12.22
CA TYR A 371 0.94 -16.65 10.76
C TYR A 371 -0.38 -17.23 10.24
N TYR A 372 -1.07 -18.04 11.05
CA TYR A 372 -2.39 -18.59 10.72
C TYR A 372 -3.50 -17.84 11.45
N PHE A 373 -4.55 -17.53 10.70
CA PHE A 373 -5.72 -16.80 11.17
C PHE A 373 -6.97 -17.51 10.70
N GLN A 374 -7.93 -17.71 11.61
CA GLN A 374 -9.16 -18.41 11.29
C GLN A 374 -10.37 -17.53 11.54
N ILE A 375 -11.32 -17.59 10.62
CA ILE A 375 -12.65 -17.00 10.77
C ILE A 375 -13.65 -18.13 10.98
N VAL A 376 -14.32 -18.09 12.13
CA VAL A 376 -15.31 -19.09 12.55
C VAL A 376 -16.62 -18.41 12.94
N GLU A 377 -17.72 -19.16 12.87
CA GLU A 377 -18.99 -18.73 13.46
C GLU A 377 -18.89 -18.78 14.99
N GLY A 378 -19.32 -17.72 15.67
CA GLY A 378 -19.27 -17.66 17.13
C GLY A 378 -19.38 -16.26 17.72
N GLU A 379 -19.32 -16.19 19.04
CA GLU A 379 -19.33 -14.94 19.81
C GLU A 379 -18.02 -14.68 20.57
N GLU A 380 -17.12 -15.66 20.64
CA GLU A 380 -15.85 -15.57 21.35
C GLU A 380 -14.69 -15.31 20.38
N GLY A 381 -14.00 -14.19 20.56
CA GLY A 381 -12.91 -13.74 19.68
C GLY A 381 -13.19 -12.34 19.13
N LEU A 382 -12.37 -11.90 18.18
CA LEU A 382 -12.48 -10.56 17.62
C LEU A 382 -13.59 -10.52 16.56
N PRO A 383 -14.74 -9.87 16.79
CA PRO A 383 -15.86 -9.90 15.84
C PRO A 383 -15.42 -9.33 14.50
N ILE A 384 -15.66 -10.02 13.37
CA ILE A 384 -15.13 -9.64 12.04
C ILE A 384 -16.23 -9.52 10.96
N GLY A 385 -17.44 -9.98 11.26
CA GLY A 385 -18.61 -9.88 10.39
C GLY A 385 -19.87 -10.43 11.08
N PRO A 386 -21.03 -10.43 10.40
CA PRO A 386 -22.27 -10.99 10.93
C PRO A 386 -22.09 -12.44 11.42
N GLY A 387 -22.18 -12.65 12.75
CA GLY A 387 -22.05 -13.97 13.38
C GLY A 387 -20.65 -14.59 13.35
N ALA A 388 -19.62 -13.85 12.93
CA ALA A 388 -18.27 -14.36 12.72
C ALA A 388 -17.22 -13.65 13.58
N VAL A 389 -16.22 -14.42 14.03
CA VAL A 389 -15.09 -13.97 14.84
C VAL A 389 -13.77 -14.38 14.20
N LEU A 390 -12.75 -13.54 14.37
CA LEU A 390 -11.37 -13.75 13.95
C LEU A 390 -10.52 -14.24 15.12
N LEU A 391 -9.77 -15.31 14.87
CA LEU A 391 -8.87 -15.96 15.81
C LEU A 391 -7.46 -16.06 15.19
N ALA A 392 -6.42 -15.81 15.99
CA ALA A 392 -5.06 -16.24 15.66
C ALA A 392 -4.82 -17.62 16.29
N VAL A 393 -4.39 -18.58 15.46
CA VAL A 393 -4.29 -20.01 15.77
C VAL A 393 -2.91 -20.56 15.42
N ASP A 394 -2.39 -21.46 16.22
CA ASP A 394 -1.14 -22.17 15.92
C ASP A 394 -1.40 -23.23 14.84
N GLU A 395 -0.37 -23.60 14.09
CA GLU A 395 -0.49 -24.59 13.02
C GLU A 395 -0.97 -25.96 13.52
N ASP A 396 -0.55 -26.34 14.73
CA ASP A 396 -0.92 -27.60 15.37
C ASP A 396 -2.35 -27.59 15.94
N ASP A 397 -2.92 -26.40 16.17
CA ASP A 397 -4.21 -26.18 16.85
C ASP A 397 -5.30 -25.65 15.91
N ILE A 398 -5.15 -25.82 14.59
CA ILE A 398 -6.12 -25.34 13.60
C ILE A 398 -7.47 -26.06 13.80
N PRO A 399 -8.56 -25.35 14.16
CA PRO A 399 -9.88 -25.94 14.31
C PRO A 399 -10.42 -26.51 12.99
N THR A 400 -11.22 -27.56 13.06
CA THR A 400 -11.72 -28.30 11.88
C THR A 400 -12.75 -27.56 11.03
N SER A 401 -13.33 -26.47 11.53
CA SER A 401 -14.39 -25.73 10.85
C SER A 401 -14.07 -24.24 10.78
N GLY A 402 -14.36 -23.62 9.63
CA GLY A 402 -14.13 -22.20 9.39
C GLY A 402 -13.14 -21.95 8.25
N ARG A 403 -12.97 -20.69 7.89
CA ARG A 403 -12.01 -20.28 6.86
C ARG A 403 -10.66 -20.02 7.46
N LEU A 404 -9.64 -20.67 6.91
CA LEU A 404 -8.26 -20.51 7.33
C LEU A 404 -7.52 -19.58 6.37
N TYR A 405 -6.76 -18.65 6.93
CA TYR A 405 -5.87 -17.75 6.21
C TYR A 405 -4.43 -17.97 6.68
N VAL A 406 -3.50 -17.86 5.76
CA VAL A 406 -2.06 -17.81 6.06
C VAL A 406 -1.51 -16.47 5.58
N LYS A 407 -0.78 -15.77 6.46
CA LYS A 407 -0.21 -14.45 6.19
C LYS A 407 1.26 -14.57 5.78
N ASN A 408 1.60 -14.04 4.61
CA ASN A 408 2.99 -13.89 4.11
C ASN A 408 3.84 -15.18 4.14
N LYS A 409 3.20 -16.35 4.07
CA LYS A 409 3.88 -17.65 4.06
C LYS A 409 3.20 -18.60 3.07
N PHE A 410 4.00 -19.32 2.29
CA PHE A 410 3.49 -20.46 1.53
C PHE A 410 3.21 -21.64 2.46
N SER A 411 1.93 -21.85 2.78
CA SER A 411 1.50 -22.95 3.63
C SER A 411 1.49 -24.31 2.91
N THR A 412 1.81 -25.37 3.64
CA THR A 412 1.59 -26.77 3.24
C THR A 412 0.15 -27.23 3.50
N ASN A 413 -0.66 -26.42 4.20
CA ASN A 413 -2.06 -26.69 4.46
C ASN A 413 -2.88 -26.51 3.17
N ASN A 414 -3.65 -27.54 2.82
CA ASN A 414 -4.41 -27.58 1.57
C ASN A 414 -5.69 -26.73 1.58
N ALA A 415 -6.08 -26.14 2.73
CA ALA A 415 -7.28 -25.33 2.88
C ALA A 415 -7.00 -23.84 3.14
N ALA A 416 -5.74 -23.45 3.38
CA ALA A 416 -5.39 -22.09 3.77
C ALA A 416 -5.43 -21.12 2.58
N ILE A 417 -6.14 -19.99 2.75
CA ILE A 417 -6.15 -18.88 1.81
C ILE A 417 -4.90 -18.01 2.08
N HIS A 418 -4.04 -17.87 1.08
CA HIS A 418 -2.83 -17.07 1.21
C HIS A 418 -3.11 -15.58 1.01
N VAL A 419 -2.81 -14.78 2.03
CA VAL A 419 -2.91 -13.31 2.01
C VAL A 419 -1.54 -12.66 2.19
N TYR A 420 -1.27 -11.65 1.38
CA TYR A 420 -0.07 -10.83 1.49
C TYR A 420 -0.39 -9.53 2.21
N ILE A 421 0.44 -9.15 3.18
CA ILE A 421 0.24 -7.97 4.03
C ILE A 421 1.59 -7.30 4.30
N GLY A 422 1.69 -6.00 4.07
CA GLY A 422 2.86 -5.22 4.45
C GLY A 422 2.80 -4.85 5.93
N ASP A 423 3.48 -5.62 6.79
CA ASP A 423 3.40 -5.47 8.25
C ASP A 423 4.75 -5.68 8.98
N ARG A 424 5.88 -5.52 8.27
CA ARG A 424 7.23 -5.62 8.86
C ARG A 424 7.38 -4.69 10.06
N GLN A 425 7.92 -5.23 11.16
CA GLN A 425 8.17 -4.50 12.41
C GLN A 425 9.55 -4.74 12.98
N ALA A 426 10.36 -3.69 13.14
CA ALA A 426 11.71 -3.80 13.70
C ALA A 426 11.79 -3.70 15.23
N ALA A 427 10.89 -2.95 15.88
CA ALA A 427 10.90 -2.70 17.32
C ALA A 427 9.51 -2.21 17.80
N ASN A 428 9.35 -1.91 19.08
CA ASN A 428 8.16 -1.20 19.55
C ASN A 428 8.21 0.28 19.11
N ILE A 429 7.02 0.85 18.88
CA ILE A 429 6.89 2.24 18.44
C ILE A 429 7.54 3.22 19.43
N GLU A 430 7.43 2.94 20.73
CA GLU A 430 7.96 3.77 21.82
C GLU A 430 9.50 3.82 21.83
N ASP A 431 10.16 2.82 21.24
CA ASP A 431 11.62 2.71 21.24
C ASP A 431 12.27 3.47 20.08
N TYR A 432 11.54 3.75 18.99
CA TYR A 432 12.11 4.34 17.78
C TYR A 432 12.77 5.71 17.99
N ALA A 433 12.21 6.52 18.88
CA ALA A 433 12.84 7.80 19.20
C ALA A 433 14.21 7.60 19.86
N GLY A 434 14.40 6.56 20.69
CA GLY A 434 15.69 6.18 21.25
C GLY A 434 16.64 5.59 20.20
N LEU A 435 16.13 4.70 19.34
CA LEU A 435 16.89 4.06 18.25
C LEU A 435 17.41 5.06 17.20
N SER A 436 16.84 6.28 17.15
CA SER A 436 17.35 7.36 16.30
C SER A 436 18.70 7.95 16.75
N GLN A 437 19.15 7.63 17.97
CA GLN A 437 20.43 8.07 18.51
C GLN A 437 21.47 6.96 18.32
N LYS A 438 22.52 7.23 17.54
CA LYS A 438 23.55 6.25 17.19
C LYS A 438 24.84 6.53 17.95
N GLU A 439 25.50 5.49 18.44
CA GLU A 439 26.86 5.61 19.00
C GLU A 439 27.85 6.00 17.89
N ILE A 440 28.85 6.81 18.25
CA ILE A 440 29.91 7.22 17.33
C ILE A 440 30.99 6.14 17.32
N GLU A 441 31.35 5.63 16.14
CA GLU A 441 32.52 4.77 15.98
C GLU A 441 33.78 5.45 16.55
N GLY A 442 34.43 4.81 17.53
CA GLY A 442 35.64 5.30 18.17
C GLY A 442 35.45 6.19 19.40
N ASN A 443 34.22 6.49 19.83
CA ASN A 443 33.91 7.14 21.11
C ASN A 443 32.79 6.40 21.84
N GLU A 444 33.14 5.28 22.48
CA GLU A 444 32.22 4.48 23.30
C GLU A 444 31.53 5.37 24.35
N GLY A 445 30.19 5.34 24.38
CA GLY A 445 29.36 6.12 25.31
C GLY A 445 28.93 7.52 24.86
N GLU A 446 29.36 8.02 23.68
CA GLU A 446 28.78 9.23 23.07
C GLU A 446 27.79 8.87 21.94
N THR A 447 26.50 9.14 22.17
CA THR A 447 25.45 9.00 21.15
C THR A 447 25.12 10.35 20.49
N ARG A 448 24.92 10.34 19.17
CA ARG A 448 24.47 11.49 18.38
C ARG A 448 23.16 11.19 17.65
N GLY A 449 22.40 12.24 17.42
CA GLY A 449 21.08 12.20 16.81
C GLY A 449 20.05 12.82 17.73
N ILE A 450 19.20 13.67 17.16
CA ILE A 450 18.04 14.17 17.89
C ILE A 450 17.12 12.99 18.23
N LYS A 451 16.75 12.85 19.51
CA LYS A 451 15.83 11.82 19.99
C LYS A 451 14.41 12.07 19.46
N ARG A 452 14.10 11.56 18.26
CA ARG A 452 12.82 11.75 17.57
C ARG A 452 12.47 10.52 16.75
N LEU A 453 11.18 10.25 16.62
CA LEU A 453 10.66 9.29 15.65
C LEU A 453 10.07 10.06 14.45
N ALA A 454 10.01 9.42 13.29
CA ALA A 454 9.32 9.95 12.13
C ALA A 454 8.15 9.07 11.71
N VAL A 455 7.18 9.69 11.06
CA VAL A 455 6.04 9.03 10.42
C VAL A 455 6.09 9.34 8.94
N LEU A 456 6.02 8.30 8.11
CA LEU A 456 5.89 8.38 6.66
C LEU A 456 4.46 8.08 6.27
N ARG A 457 3.91 8.97 5.44
CA ARG A 457 2.76 8.70 4.58
C ARG A 457 3.19 8.80 3.13
N LEU A 458 2.78 7.84 2.32
CA LEU A 458 3.16 7.75 0.93
C LEU A 458 1.99 7.24 0.10
N ASP A 459 1.77 7.86 -1.05
CA ASP A 459 0.65 7.56 -1.94
C ASP A 459 1.07 7.52 -3.42
N VAL A 460 0.41 6.66 -4.21
CA VAL A 460 0.66 6.53 -5.66
C VAL A 460 -0.06 7.62 -6.46
N ASP A 461 0.72 8.37 -7.23
CA ASP A 461 0.20 9.46 -8.02
C ASP A 461 -0.70 8.99 -9.19
N ASN A 462 -1.97 9.41 -9.15
CA ASN A 462 -2.96 9.15 -10.20
C ASN A 462 -3.33 7.67 -10.41
N LEU A 463 -3.27 6.83 -9.36
CA LEU A 463 -3.55 5.40 -9.51
C LEU A 463 -4.97 5.11 -10.06
N GLY A 464 -5.99 5.82 -9.59
CA GLY A 464 -7.36 5.68 -10.13
C GLY A 464 -7.47 5.98 -11.62
N ALA A 465 -6.78 7.02 -12.10
CA ALA A 465 -6.73 7.35 -13.53
C ALA A 465 -5.93 6.32 -14.34
N ALA A 466 -4.87 5.75 -13.74
CA ALA A 466 -4.08 4.67 -14.32
C ALA A 466 -4.94 3.42 -14.57
N PHE A 467 -5.82 3.02 -13.64
CA PHE A 467 -6.71 1.87 -13.83
C PHE A 467 -7.69 2.06 -15.00
N MET A 468 -8.24 3.26 -15.14
CA MET A 468 -9.29 3.56 -16.14
C MET A 468 -8.75 3.85 -17.54
N ALA A 469 -7.53 4.39 -17.65
CA ALA A 469 -7.02 4.94 -18.90
C ALA A 469 -5.53 4.68 -19.16
N GLY A 470 -4.83 3.95 -18.28
CA GLY A 470 -3.38 3.73 -18.38
C GLY A 470 -2.94 3.06 -19.68
N PHE A 471 -3.81 2.27 -20.32
CA PHE A 471 -3.53 1.56 -21.58
C PHE A 471 -4.25 2.18 -22.79
N SER A 472 -4.79 3.40 -22.64
CA SER A 472 -5.60 4.05 -23.68
C SER A 472 -4.78 4.81 -24.74
N GLU A 473 -3.50 5.07 -24.48
CA GLU A 473 -2.68 5.98 -25.31
C GLU A 473 -1.97 5.28 -26.47
N GLN A 474 -1.65 3.99 -26.34
CA GLN A 474 -0.97 3.19 -27.36
C GLN A 474 -1.97 2.40 -28.21
N ALA A 475 -1.52 1.95 -29.39
CA ALA A 475 -2.29 1.10 -30.30
C ALA A 475 -3.74 1.59 -30.53
N ALA A 476 -3.92 2.91 -30.63
CA ALA A 476 -5.23 3.57 -30.74
C ALA A 476 -6.24 3.11 -29.68
N GLY A 477 -5.81 2.96 -28.42
CA GLY A 477 -6.66 2.58 -27.28
C GLY A 477 -7.07 1.12 -27.24
N SER A 478 -6.67 0.31 -28.22
CA SER A 478 -7.00 -1.13 -28.29
C SER A 478 -6.39 -1.94 -27.14
N TYR A 479 -5.38 -1.39 -26.46
CA TYR A 479 -4.78 -2.04 -25.31
C TYR A 479 -5.57 -1.90 -24.01
N ASN A 480 -6.56 -1.00 -23.96
CA ASN A 480 -7.33 -0.72 -22.76
C ASN A 480 -8.41 -1.80 -22.51
N THR A 481 -7.97 -2.96 -22.00
CA THR A 481 -8.82 -4.13 -21.69
C THR A 481 -8.85 -4.43 -20.19
N LEU A 482 -9.90 -5.11 -19.72
CA LEU A 482 -9.99 -5.51 -18.31
C LEU A 482 -8.85 -6.45 -17.89
N ALA A 483 -8.42 -7.34 -18.80
CA ALA A 483 -7.34 -8.27 -18.54
C ALA A 483 -6.05 -7.54 -18.13
N ARG A 484 -5.69 -6.46 -18.85
CA ARG A 484 -4.54 -5.62 -18.50
C ARG A 484 -4.74 -4.85 -17.20
N SER A 485 -5.93 -4.30 -16.97
CA SER A 485 -6.25 -3.66 -15.69
C SER A 485 -6.11 -4.63 -14.52
N ALA A 486 -6.53 -5.90 -14.67
CA ALA A 486 -6.38 -6.93 -13.64
C ALA A 486 -4.92 -7.31 -13.37
N VAL A 487 -4.11 -7.50 -14.42
CA VAL A 487 -2.66 -7.74 -14.29
C VAL A 487 -2.00 -6.54 -13.57
N PHE A 488 -2.32 -5.32 -13.98
CA PHE A 488 -1.81 -4.10 -13.36
C PHE A 488 -2.19 -4.02 -11.87
N SER A 489 -3.44 -4.28 -11.50
CA SER A 489 -3.89 -4.32 -10.09
C SER A 489 -3.09 -5.31 -9.25
N GLN A 490 -2.85 -6.51 -9.78
CA GLN A 490 -2.11 -7.54 -9.07
C GLN A 490 -0.64 -7.16 -8.88
N GLN A 491 0.00 -6.60 -9.90
CA GLN A 491 1.38 -6.12 -9.83
C GLN A 491 1.53 -5.00 -8.78
N MET A 492 0.56 -4.07 -8.70
CA MET A 492 0.54 -3.04 -7.64
C MET A 492 0.36 -3.67 -6.25
N SER A 493 -0.57 -4.61 -6.13
CA SER A 493 -0.82 -5.33 -4.87
C SER A 493 0.44 -6.05 -4.37
N LEU A 494 1.15 -6.78 -5.23
CA LEU A 494 2.40 -7.46 -4.87
C LEU A 494 3.50 -6.48 -4.44
N PHE A 495 3.63 -5.34 -5.12
CA PHE A 495 4.61 -4.32 -4.76
C PHE A 495 4.38 -3.78 -3.33
N PHE A 496 3.15 -3.39 -3.01
CA PHE A 496 2.82 -2.75 -1.73
C PHE A 496 2.49 -3.72 -0.59
N LYS A 497 2.08 -4.96 -0.87
CA LYS A 497 1.72 -5.93 0.18
C LYS A 497 2.81 -6.97 0.44
N PHE A 498 3.58 -7.36 -0.57
CA PHE A 498 4.59 -8.43 -0.44
C PHE A 498 6.03 -7.88 -0.43
N HIS A 499 6.43 -7.16 -1.50
CA HIS A 499 7.82 -6.71 -1.64
C HIS A 499 8.20 -5.59 -0.66
N ILE A 500 7.24 -4.78 -0.19
CA ILE A 500 7.50 -3.70 0.76
C ILE A 500 8.15 -4.18 2.06
N ASN A 501 7.85 -5.40 2.51
CA ASN A 501 8.42 -6.00 3.71
C ASN A 501 9.94 -6.15 3.56
N HIS A 502 10.39 -6.64 2.40
CA HIS A 502 11.81 -6.76 2.05
C HIS A 502 12.49 -5.38 1.98
N PHE A 503 11.77 -4.34 1.54
CA PHE A 503 12.34 -2.99 1.47
C PHE A 503 12.60 -2.38 2.86
N ALA A 504 11.86 -2.84 3.87
CA ALA A 504 12.00 -2.44 5.26
C ALA A 504 13.03 -3.27 6.04
N GLU A 505 13.60 -4.33 5.45
CA GLU A 505 14.66 -5.10 6.08
C GLU A 505 15.89 -4.24 6.39
N GLY A 506 16.49 -4.48 7.55
CA GLY A 506 17.63 -3.71 8.05
C GLY A 506 17.31 -2.28 8.51
N LYS A 507 16.06 -1.82 8.46
CA LYS A 507 15.65 -0.47 8.87
C LYS A 507 14.88 -0.50 10.19
N ASN A 508 15.14 0.45 11.10
CA ASN A 508 14.39 0.57 12.35
C ASN A 508 13.06 1.27 12.11
N LEU A 509 12.12 0.56 11.50
CA LEU A 509 10.75 1.03 11.28
C LEU A 509 9.72 -0.09 11.38
N THR A 510 8.47 0.30 11.52
CA THR A 510 7.29 -0.56 11.43
C THR A 510 6.39 -0.04 10.32
N ILE A 511 6.02 -0.93 9.41
CA ILE A 511 4.92 -0.70 8.46
C ILE A 511 3.62 -1.01 9.20
N ILE A 512 2.77 0.00 9.39
CA ILE A 512 1.47 -0.19 10.05
C ILE A 512 0.44 -0.68 9.05
N TYR A 513 0.40 -0.07 7.87
CA TYR A 513 -0.32 -0.60 6.72
C TYR A 513 0.43 -0.28 5.43
N ALA A 514 0.25 -1.16 4.46
CA ALA A 514 0.62 -0.93 3.07
C ALA A 514 -0.34 -1.72 2.19
N GLY A 515 -1.11 -1.03 1.37
CA GLY A 515 -2.14 -1.68 0.54
C GLY A 515 -2.80 -0.72 -0.44
N GLY A 516 -2.91 -1.15 -1.69
CA GLY A 516 -3.42 -0.31 -2.78
C GLY A 516 -2.42 0.74 -3.22
N ASP A 517 -2.69 1.99 -2.88
CA ASP A 517 -1.88 3.18 -3.13
C ASP A 517 -1.21 3.76 -1.88
N ASP A 518 -1.73 3.51 -0.67
CA ASP A 518 -1.31 4.18 0.57
C ASP A 518 -0.38 3.31 1.43
N VAL A 519 0.65 3.94 1.99
CA VAL A 519 1.63 3.34 2.93
C VAL A 519 1.78 4.25 4.14
N PHE A 520 1.64 3.67 5.33
CA PHE A 520 1.94 4.33 6.59
C PHE A 520 2.98 3.57 7.39
N ALA A 521 4.09 4.23 7.70
CA ALA A 521 5.18 3.65 8.47
C ALA A 521 5.65 4.60 9.58
N ILE A 522 6.10 4.04 10.70
CA ILE A 522 6.67 4.76 11.84
C ILE A 522 8.04 4.17 12.17
N GLY A 523 9.05 5.00 12.42
CA GLY A 523 10.39 4.50 12.72
C GLY A 523 11.36 5.55 13.22
N SER A 524 12.64 5.16 13.29
CA SER A 524 13.73 6.11 13.47
C SER A 524 13.73 7.09 12.29
N TRP A 525 13.96 8.38 12.55
CA TRP A 525 13.73 9.39 11.51
C TRP A 525 14.68 9.26 10.32
N GLN A 526 15.90 8.78 10.53
CA GLN A 526 16.86 8.52 9.46
C GLN A 526 16.39 7.35 8.59
N ASP A 527 16.03 6.23 9.20
CA ASP A 527 15.67 5.02 8.46
C ASP A 527 14.32 5.19 7.73
N VAL A 528 13.41 6.03 8.26
CA VAL A 528 12.15 6.39 7.58
C VAL A 528 12.41 7.23 6.31
N ILE A 529 13.35 8.17 6.34
CA ILE A 529 13.74 8.95 5.16
C ILE A 529 14.41 8.04 4.12
N ASP A 530 15.33 7.17 4.55
CA ASP A 530 15.97 6.18 3.68
C ASP A 530 14.95 5.24 3.05
N PHE A 531 13.97 4.78 3.83
CA PHE A 531 12.88 3.94 3.33
C PHE A 531 12.02 4.62 2.27
N ALA A 532 11.68 5.90 2.46
CA ALA A 532 10.91 6.66 1.47
C ALA A 532 11.67 6.82 0.14
N VAL A 533 12.98 7.09 0.21
CA VAL A 533 13.86 7.15 -0.97
C VAL A 533 13.94 5.79 -1.67
N ASP A 534 14.16 4.71 -0.91
CA ASP A 534 14.26 3.34 -1.43
C ASP A 534 12.98 2.89 -2.13
N ILE A 535 11.82 3.09 -1.50
CA ILE A 535 10.52 2.73 -2.10
C ILE A 535 10.34 3.51 -3.41
N ARG A 536 10.56 4.83 -3.42
CA ARG A 536 10.40 5.64 -4.63
C ARG A 536 11.30 5.14 -5.74
N GLN A 537 12.59 4.92 -5.49
CA GLN A 537 13.53 4.46 -6.53
C GLN A 537 13.15 3.08 -7.07
N LYS A 538 12.77 2.15 -6.19
CA LYS A 538 12.28 0.82 -6.60
C LYS A 538 10.98 0.90 -7.39
N PHE A 539 10.06 1.80 -7.03
CA PHE A 539 8.81 2.00 -7.73
C PHE A 539 8.99 2.62 -9.12
N ILE A 540 9.90 3.59 -9.27
CA ILE A 540 10.28 4.12 -10.59
C ILE A 540 10.88 3.02 -11.45
N ALA A 541 11.81 2.22 -10.91
CA ALA A 541 12.41 1.11 -11.66
C ALA A 541 11.36 0.06 -12.05
N PHE A 542 10.47 -0.30 -11.13
CA PHE A 542 9.37 -1.24 -11.36
C PHE A 542 8.40 -0.76 -12.44
N THR A 543 7.95 0.49 -12.36
CA THR A 543 6.95 1.06 -13.28
C THR A 543 7.52 1.69 -14.54
N ASN A 544 8.85 1.63 -14.72
CA ASN A 544 9.58 2.30 -15.79
C ASN A 544 9.43 3.82 -15.81
N GLY A 545 9.30 4.44 -14.64
CA GLY A 545 9.02 5.86 -14.47
C GLY A 545 7.67 6.30 -15.03
N LYS A 546 6.73 5.37 -15.26
CA LYS A 546 5.40 5.69 -15.77
C LYS A 546 4.43 6.06 -14.65
N LEU A 547 4.73 5.70 -13.42
CA LEU A 547 4.02 6.10 -12.22
C LEU A 547 5.02 6.64 -11.21
N THR A 548 4.54 7.50 -10.32
CA THR A 548 5.35 8.20 -9.32
C THR A 548 4.65 8.13 -7.97
N LEU A 549 5.36 8.52 -6.90
CA LEU A 549 4.84 8.53 -5.54
C LEU A 549 4.98 9.95 -4.98
N SER A 550 4.05 10.32 -4.11
CA SER A 550 4.16 11.53 -3.28
C SER A 550 4.24 11.13 -1.80
N ALA A 551 5.12 11.77 -1.02
CA ALA A 551 5.37 11.39 0.37
C ALA A 551 5.39 12.58 1.33
N GLY A 552 4.81 12.38 2.52
CA GLY A 552 4.90 13.27 3.67
C GLY A 552 5.63 12.61 4.82
N ILE A 553 6.65 13.27 5.38
CA ILE A 553 7.43 12.76 6.52
C ILE A 553 7.37 13.76 7.68
N GLY A 554 6.65 13.40 8.73
CA GLY A 554 6.60 14.17 9.97
C GLY A 554 7.65 13.74 10.99
N LEU A 555 8.10 14.65 11.86
CA LEU A 555 9.12 14.39 12.88
C LEU A 555 8.63 14.78 14.28
N TYR A 556 8.65 13.84 15.22
CA TYR A 556 7.92 14.00 16.49
C TYR A 556 8.72 13.56 17.72
N PRO A 557 8.49 14.22 18.88
CA PRO A 557 8.84 13.69 20.19
C PRO A 557 8.19 12.31 20.47
N ASP A 558 8.81 11.55 21.37
CA ASP A 558 8.41 10.19 21.80
C ASP A 558 6.96 10.10 22.30
N LYS A 559 6.47 11.10 23.02
CA LYS A 559 5.14 11.10 23.67
C LYS A 559 4.03 11.72 22.84
N THR A 560 4.32 12.11 21.59
CA THR A 560 3.28 12.70 20.74
C THR A 560 2.21 11.64 20.43
N PRO A 561 0.91 11.96 20.53
CA PRO A 561 -0.14 11.02 20.15
C PRO A 561 -0.12 10.64 18.66
N ILE A 562 -0.34 9.36 18.36
CA ILE A 562 -0.30 8.81 16.98
C ILE A 562 -1.31 9.51 16.05
N HIS A 563 -2.51 9.83 16.52
CA HIS A 563 -3.52 10.54 15.71
C HIS A 563 -3.01 11.89 15.20
N LEU A 564 -2.24 12.63 16.02
CA LEU A 564 -1.67 13.92 15.61
C LEU A 564 -0.55 13.72 14.58
N MET A 565 0.28 12.70 14.77
CA MET A 565 1.34 12.37 13.82
C MET A 565 0.76 11.99 12.45
N ALA A 566 -0.31 11.18 12.43
CA ALA A 566 -0.93 10.72 11.20
C ALA A 566 -1.66 11.85 10.44
N LEU A 567 -2.28 12.76 11.18
CA LEU A 567 -2.90 13.96 10.61
C LEU A 567 -1.86 14.89 9.98
N ASP A 568 -0.81 15.21 10.72
CA ASP A 568 0.25 16.12 10.28
C ASP A 568 1.06 15.53 9.10
N ALA A 569 1.43 14.25 9.16
CA ALA A 569 2.04 13.56 8.02
C ALA A 569 1.12 13.54 6.78
N GLY A 570 -0.21 13.50 6.98
CA GLY A 570 -1.18 13.55 5.88
C GLY A 570 -1.23 14.92 5.21
N HIS A 571 -1.13 16.00 5.98
CA HIS A 571 -0.99 17.35 5.42
C HIS A 571 0.32 17.51 4.62
N LEU A 572 1.42 16.94 5.11
CA LEU A 572 2.70 16.94 4.39
C LEU A 572 2.62 16.14 3.08
N GLU A 573 1.95 14.99 3.08
CA GLU A 573 1.71 14.19 1.86
C GLU A 573 0.88 14.98 0.83
N GLU A 574 -0.16 15.70 1.28
CA GLU A 574 -0.97 16.55 0.40
C GLU A 574 -0.19 17.77 -0.11
N ALA A 575 0.69 18.35 0.70
CA ALA A 575 1.61 19.41 0.27
C ALA A 575 2.56 18.90 -0.82
N ALA A 576 3.05 17.67 -0.69
CA ALA A 576 3.86 17.02 -1.73
C ALA A 576 3.07 16.81 -3.03
N LYS A 577 1.83 16.29 -2.95
CA LYS A 577 0.94 16.16 -4.13
C LYS A 577 0.68 17.51 -4.81
N SER A 578 0.48 18.55 -4.02
CA SER A 578 0.25 19.92 -4.49
C SER A 578 1.47 20.55 -5.15
N ASN A 579 2.68 20.03 -4.91
CA ASN A 579 3.93 20.46 -5.55
C ASN A 579 4.13 19.87 -6.97
N GLY A 580 3.06 19.41 -7.61
CA GLY A 580 3.12 18.83 -8.95
C GLY A 580 3.35 17.32 -8.96
N LYS A 581 3.13 16.64 -7.82
CA LYS A 581 3.33 15.19 -7.62
C LYS A 581 4.82 14.79 -7.73
N ASP A 582 5.14 13.50 -7.63
CA ASP A 582 6.51 12.99 -7.56
C ASP A 582 7.41 13.81 -6.62
N SER A 583 6.87 14.11 -5.43
CA SER A 583 7.44 15.07 -4.50
C SER A 583 7.45 14.52 -3.07
N ILE A 584 8.30 15.10 -2.24
CA ILE A 584 8.45 14.76 -0.83
C ILE A 584 8.37 16.03 0.02
N SER A 585 7.59 16.00 1.10
CA SER A 585 7.50 17.06 2.10
C SER A 585 8.03 16.57 3.44
N LEU A 586 9.04 17.25 4.00
CA LEU A 586 9.78 16.79 5.17
C LEU A 586 9.66 17.78 6.33
N PHE A 587 9.13 17.32 7.46
CA PHE A 587 9.01 18.02 8.76
C PHE A 587 8.11 19.26 8.78
N ASN A 588 8.02 19.97 7.66
CA ASN A 588 7.23 21.18 7.48
C ASN A 588 6.98 21.40 5.98
N GLU A 589 5.80 21.90 5.62
CA GLU A 589 5.41 22.17 4.23
C GLU A 589 6.40 23.08 3.46
N ARG A 590 7.14 23.96 4.18
CA ARG A 590 8.22 24.78 3.60
C ARG A 590 9.27 23.94 2.86
N TYR A 591 9.54 22.73 3.36
CA TYR A 591 10.54 21.79 2.86
C TYR A 591 9.89 20.73 1.99
N THR A 592 9.15 21.20 0.99
CA THR A 592 8.57 20.38 -0.07
C THR A 592 9.43 20.53 -1.32
N PHE A 593 9.88 19.39 -1.86
CA PHE A 593 10.78 19.29 -3.00
C PHE A 593 10.28 18.20 -3.95
N ALA A 594 10.63 18.29 -5.24
CA ALA A 594 10.52 17.12 -6.11
C ALA A 594 11.46 16.02 -5.56
N PHE A 595 11.07 14.75 -5.71
CA PHE A 595 11.85 13.64 -5.17
C PHE A 595 13.30 13.62 -5.68
N ASP A 596 13.49 13.82 -6.98
CA ASP A 596 14.83 13.82 -7.58
C ASP A 596 15.67 15.02 -7.10
N ASP A 597 15.06 16.20 -6.91
CA ASP A 597 15.75 17.36 -6.31
C ASP A 597 16.20 17.04 -4.88
N PHE A 598 15.32 16.43 -4.07
CA PHE A 598 15.69 16.02 -2.72
C PHE A 598 16.85 15.01 -2.72
N ILE A 599 16.78 13.99 -3.57
CA ILE A 599 17.79 12.92 -3.60
C ILE A 599 19.14 13.45 -4.10
N ASP A 600 19.15 14.16 -5.23
CA ASP A 600 20.39 14.53 -5.91
C ASP A 600 20.99 15.82 -5.35
N GLU A 601 20.18 16.86 -5.15
CA GLU A 601 20.67 18.18 -4.75
C GLU A 601 20.86 18.33 -3.23
N ILE A 602 20.06 17.63 -2.42
CA ILE A 602 20.11 17.69 -0.96
C ILE A 602 20.84 16.48 -0.40
N TYR A 603 20.28 15.27 -0.58
CA TYR A 603 20.69 14.07 0.14
C TYR A 603 22.08 13.57 -0.29
N LYS A 604 22.32 13.49 -1.61
CA LYS A 604 23.62 13.10 -2.20
C LYS A 604 24.54 14.28 -2.47
N GLY A 605 23.98 15.50 -2.59
CA GLY A 605 24.68 16.74 -2.86
C GLY A 605 25.07 17.51 -1.60
N LYS A 606 24.31 18.57 -1.27
CA LYS A 606 24.64 19.54 -0.22
C LYS A 606 24.93 18.90 1.15
N LEU A 607 24.16 17.87 1.53
CA LEU A 607 24.34 17.18 2.81
C LEU A 607 25.69 16.43 2.89
N LYS A 608 26.14 15.85 1.77
CA LYS A 608 27.46 15.20 1.67
C LYS A 608 28.59 16.21 1.87
N ASP A 609 28.48 17.40 1.26
CA ASP A 609 29.46 18.47 1.42
C ASP A 609 29.52 18.99 2.86
N ILE A 610 28.35 19.18 3.48
CA ILE A 610 28.24 19.60 4.88
C ILE A 610 28.87 18.55 5.81
N ARG A 611 28.51 17.26 5.65
CA ARG A 611 29.05 16.15 6.44
C ARG A 611 30.57 16.07 6.34
N ARG A 612 31.10 16.14 5.11
CA ARG A 612 32.54 16.08 4.83
C ARG A 612 33.31 17.18 5.54
N TYR A 613 32.75 18.39 5.62
CA TYR A 613 33.43 19.51 6.26
C TYR A 613 33.33 19.50 7.79
N PHE A 614 32.14 19.21 8.33
CA PHE A 614 31.90 19.36 9.76
C PHE A 614 32.19 18.10 10.60
N SER A 615 32.39 16.94 10.00
CA SER A 615 32.73 15.69 10.72
C SER A 615 34.01 15.83 11.58
N GLU A 616 34.98 16.63 11.13
CA GLU A 616 36.28 16.83 11.79
C GLU A 616 36.31 18.04 12.75
N GLN A 617 35.23 18.84 12.80
CA GLN A 617 35.16 20.09 13.56
C GLN A 617 34.58 19.86 14.97
N LYS A 618 35.24 20.39 16.02
CA LYS A 618 34.77 20.33 17.42
C LYS A 618 33.48 21.15 17.64
N GLU A 619 32.86 21.02 18.83
CA GLU A 619 31.59 21.64 19.29
C GLU A 619 31.34 23.13 18.91
N ARG A 620 32.39 23.91 18.61
CA ARG A 620 32.28 25.31 18.19
C ARG A 620 31.59 25.49 16.82
N GLY A 621 31.54 24.47 15.97
CA GLY A 621 30.88 24.51 14.66
C GLY A 621 29.34 24.56 14.70
N ILE A 622 28.71 24.10 15.79
CA ILE A 622 27.25 23.99 15.88
C ILE A 622 26.56 25.37 15.92
N ASN A 623 27.08 26.31 16.72
CA ASN A 623 26.53 27.66 16.78
C ASN A 623 26.63 28.40 15.44
N PHE A 624 27.63 28.06 14.63
CA PHE A 624 27.78 28.61 13.29
C PHE A 624 26.71 28.06 12.34
N LEU A 625 26.45 26.75 12.36
CA LEU A 625 25.39 26.13 11.57
C LEU A 625 24.02 26.78 11.84
N TYR A 626 23.66 27.02 13.10
CA TYR A 626 22.41 27.74 13.43
C TYR A 626 22.36 29.14 12.82
N ARG A 627 23.47 29.88 12.83
CA ARG A 627 23.55 31.21 12.20
C ARG A 627 23.45 31.14 10.68
N LEU A 628 23.97 30.10 10.04
CA LEU A 628 23.81 29.91 8.59
C LEU A 628 22.35 29.65 8.22
N VAL A 629 21.64 28.83 9.01
CA VAL A 629 20.20 28.61 8.84
C VAL A 629 19.43 29.92 9.02
N GLU A 630 19.71 30.67 10.09
CA GLU A 630 19.08 31.96 10.35
C GLU A 630 19.30 32.95 9.19
N LEU A 631 20.52 33.03 8.66
CA LEU A 631 20.83 33.91 7.52
C LEU A 631 20.07 33.50 6.26
N LEU A 632 19.91 32.21 5.98
CA LEU A 632 19.09 31.73 4.86
C LEU A 632 17.62 32.10 5.04
N GLN A 633 17.07 31.92 6.25
CA GLN A 633 15.69 32.29 6.57
C GLN A 633 15.46 33.80 6.46
N LEU A 634 16.41 34.62 6.92
CA LEU A 634 16.32 36.08 6.78
C LEU A 634 16.54 36.58 5.34
N ASN A 635 17.10 35.75 4.45
CA ASN A 635 17.19 36.08 3.04
C ASN A 635 15.87 35.80 2.29
N ASP A 636 15.03 34.91 2.84
CA ASP A 636 13.72 34.60 2.30
C ASP A 636 12.75 35.77 2.50
N LYS A 637 12.15 36.23 1.39
CA LYS A 637 11.25 37.39 1.41
C LYS A 637 10.03 37.20 2.29
N THR A 638 9.50 35.98 2.36
CA THR A 638 8.26 35.68 3.11
C THR A 638 8.52 35.70 4.61
N MET A 639 9.61 35.09 5.05
CA MET A 639 10.05 35.06 6.46
C MET A 639 10.49 36.44 6.95
N TYR A 640 11.11 37.24 6.08
CA TYR A 640 11.62 38.56 6.45
C TYR A 640 10.54 39.62 6.69
N LYS A 641 9.28 39.41 6.24
CA LYS A 641 8.18 40.40 6.36
C LYS A 641 7.93 40.89 7.79
N GLY A 642 8.33 40.13 8.82
CA GLY A 642 8.20 40.50 10.23
C GLY A 642 9.43 41.17 10.87
N TYR A 643 10.55 41.31 10.15
CA TYR A 643 11.86 41.68 10.75
C TYR A 643 12.31 43.11 10.46
N GLY A 644 11.82 43.74 9.38
CA GLY A 644 12.22 45.11 9.03
C GLY A 644 11.94 45.46 7.56
N PRO A 645 12.37 46.66 7.11
CA PRO A 645 12.27 47.09 5.71
C PRO A 645 12.97 46.12 4.76
N GLU A 646 12.37 45.81 3.61
CA GLU A 646 12.92 44.85 2.63
C GLU A 646 14.36 45.13 2.15
N ASP A 647 14.79 46.39 2.23
CA ASP A 647 16.13 46.87 1.85
C ASP A 647 17.25 46.40 2.81
N ASP A 648 16.91 46.09 4.06
CA ASP A 648 17.87 45.64 5.09
C ASP A 648 18.38 44.21 4.83
N ARG A 649 17.72 43.44 3.95
CA ARG A 649 18.18 42.11 3.52
C ARG A 649 19.58 42.14 2.89
N ARG A 650 19.96 43.24 2.25
CA ARG A 650 21.30 43.42 1.66
C ARG A 650 22.40 43.35 2.73
N MET A 651 22.09 43.72 3.97
CA MET A 651 23.03 43.65 5.09
C MET A 651 23.32 42.21 5.52
N ASN A 652 22.41 41.25 5.27
CA ASN A 652 22.63 39.84 5.58
C ASN A 652 23.71 39.19 4.67
N VAL A 653 23.87 39.68 3.44
CA VAL A 653 24.98 39.26 2.55
C VAL A 653 26.33 39.61 3.18
N ALA A 654 26.45 40.82 3.73
CA ALA A 654 27.67 41.26 4.42
C ALA A 654 27.91 40.47 5.72
N ARG A 655 26.85 40.19 6.49
CA ARG A 655 26.92 39.34 7.70
C ARG A 655 27.38 37.93 7.37
N LEU A 656 26.87 37.34 6.28
CA LEU A 656 27.30 36.02 5.82
C LEU A 656 28.79 36.03 5.43
N ALA A 657 29.22 37.00 4.63
CA ALA A 657 30.62 37.11 4.23
C ALA A 657 31.57 37.21 5.44
N TYR A 658 31.20 38.03 6.43
CA TYR A 658 31.94 38.16 7.67
C TYR A 658 31.97 36.85 8.47
N LEU A 659 30.83 36.18 8.62
CA LEU A 659 30.71 34.94 9.38
C LEU A 659 31.54 33.81 8.74
N LEU A 660 31.49 33.69 7.42
CA LEU A 660 32.28 32.73 6.65
C LEU A 660 33.78 33.03 6.78
N ALA A 661 34.22 34.28 6.56
CA ALA A 661 35.63 34.65 6.67
C ALA A 661 36.21 34.36 8.07
N ARG A 662 35.44 34.68 9.12
CA ARG A 662 35.85 34.41 10.51
C ARG A 662 36.07 32.92 10.78
N MET A 663 35.20 32.06 10.25
CA MET A 663 35.35 30.61 10.40
C MET A 663 36.54 30.04 9.62
N GLU A 664 36.89 30.64 8.48
CA GLU A 664 38.11 30.26 7.75
C GLU A 664 39.37 30.51 8.58
N ASP A 665 39.39 31.64 9.30
CA ASP A 665 40.52 32.01 10.15
C ASP A 665 40.63 31.10 11.38
N GLU A 666 39.49 30.67 11.93
CA GLU A 666 39.39 29.78 13.09
C GLU A 666 39.68 28.30 12.75
N ALA A 667 39.65 27.90 11.46
CA ALA A 667 39.94 26.53 11.03
C ALA A 667 41.45 26.18 11.10
N GLY A 668 41.76 24.93 11.48
CA GLY A 668 43.13 24.39 11.49
C GLY A 668 43.76 24.29 10.09
N LYS A 669 45.09 24.15 10.00
CA LYS A 669 45.82 24.17 8.71
C LYS A 669 45.30 23.16 7.67
N GLU A 670 44.95 21.94 8.08
CA GLU A 670 44.39 20.90 7.19
C GLU A 670 42.91 21.17 6.85
N GLY A 671 42.11 21.73 7.78
CA GLY A 671 40.69 22.04 7.54
C GLY A 671 40.40 23.31 6.74
N LYS A 672 41.42 24.13 6.42
CA LYS A 672 41.25 25.37 5.66
C LYS A 672 40.90 25.15 4.19
N GLU A 673 41.43 24.10 3.57
CA GLU A 673 41.13 23.79 2.17
C GLU A 673 39.68 23.32 2.02
N HIS A 674 39.25 22.35 2.83
CA HIS A 674 37.87 21.90 2.90
C HIS A 674 36.88 23.02 3.28
N PHE A 675 37.26 23.94 4.19
CA PHE A 675 36.41 25.08 4.50
C PHE A 675 36.27 26.04 3.32
N ARG A 676 37.32 26.27 2.53
CA ARG A 676 37.22 27.13 1.33
C ARG A 676 36.27 26.54 0.31
N GLU A 677 36.29 25.23 0.11
CA GLU A 677 35.32 24.52 -0.73
C GLU A 677 33.89 24.75 -0.24
N PHE A 678 33.62 24.46 1.05
CA PHE A 678 32.31 24.69 1.66
C PHE A 678 31.88 26.16 1.57
N LYS A 679 32.79 27.09 1.87
CA LYS A 679 32.53 28.54 1.82
C LYS A 679 32.08 28.98 0.44
N ASN A 680 32.79 28.55 -0.60
CA ASN A 680 32.47 28.91 -1.97
C ASN A 680 31.12 28.30 -2.38
N ALA A 681 30.92 27.00 -2.09
CA ALA A 681 29.65 26.33 -2.36
C ALA A 681 28.47 27.01 -1.64
N PHE A 682 28.60 27.29 -0.34
CA PHE A 682 27.55 27.94 0.44
C PHE A 682 27.25 29.36 -0.04
N TRP A 683 28.28 30.12 -0.42
CA TRP A 683 28.12 31.45 -0.99
C TRP A 683 27.33 31.42 -2.30
N ASP A 684 27.60 30.42 -3.14
CA ASP A 684 26.88 30.20 -4.39
C ASP A 684 25.43 29.79 -4.12
N TRP A 685 25.19 28.87 -3.17
CA TRP A 685 23.83 28.49 -2.75
C TRP A 685 23.04 29.69 -2.25
N TYR A 686 23.65 30.54 -1.40
CA TYR A 686 23.00 31.71 -0.81
C TYR A 686 22.62 32.77 -1.86
N LYS A 687 23.42 32.93 -2.91
CA LYS A 687 23.16 33.91 -3.99
C LYS A 687 22.28 33.38 -5.12
N SER A 688 21.99 32.09 -5.12
CA SER A 688 21.19 31.42 -6.14
C SER A 688 19.68 31.67 -5.96
N SER A 689 18.86 30.80 -6.53
CA SER A 689 17.41 30.82 -6.45
C SER A 689 16.89 30.53 -5.03
N SER A 690 15.65 30.97 -4.76
CA SER A 690 14.96 30.63 -3.52
C SER A 690 14.78 29.12 -3.31
N LYS A 691 14.69 28.33 -4.39
CA LYS A 691 14.70 26.86 -4.33
C LYS A 691 16.02 26.36 -3.75
N THR A 692 17.16 26.75 -4.33
CA THR A 692 18.50 26.36 -3.88
C THR A 692 18.80 26.79 -2.44
N GLN A 693 18.31 27.96 -2.04
CA GLN A 693 18.43 28.43 -0.66
C GLN A 693 17.67 27.53 0.32
N ARG A 694 16.44 27.10 -0.02
CA ARG A 694 15.66 26.15 0.80
C ARG A 694 16.29 24.76 0.87
N GLU A 695 16.87 24.29 -0.23
CA GLU A 695 17.64 23.04 -0.25
C GLU A 695 18.83 23.10 0.72
N ALA A 696 19.60 24.20 0.68
CA ALA A 696 20.72 24.42 1.60
C ALA A 696 20.26 24.57 3.05
N GLU A 697 19.13 25.26 3.29
CA GLU A 697 18.52 25.41 4.61
C GLU A 697 18.16 24.04 5.20
N PHE A 698 17.47 23.19 4.42
CA PHE A 698 17.09 21.86 4.87
C PHE A 698 18.30 20.95 5.09
N ALA A 699 19.30 20.98 4.20
CA ALA A 699 20.53 20.19 4.36
C ALA A 699 21.27 20.53 5.67
N LEU A 700 21.31 21.81 6.05
CA LEU A 700 21.88 22.25 7.33
C LEU A 700 21.04 21.78 8.53
N ILE A 701 19.71 21.87 8.45
CA ILE A 701 18.80 21.40 9.49
C ILE A 701 18.94 19.89 9.70
N TYR A 702 18.96 19.12 8.61
CA TYR A 702 19.18 17.68 8.63
C TYR A 702 20.48 17.34 9.36
N TYR A 703 21.58 17.99 8.97
CA TYR A 703 22.88 17.75 9.58
C TYR A 703 22.89 18.14 11.07
N LEU A 704 22.25 19.26 11.44
CA LEU A 704 22.10 19.68 12.84
C LEU A 704 21.36 18.63 13.68
N TYR A 705 20.37 17.96 13.11
CA TYR A 705 19.63 16.87 13.77
C TYR A 705 20.48 15.60 13.88
N GLU A 706 21.29 15.29 12.88
CA GLU A 706 22.21 14.14 12.88
C GLU A 706 23.29 14.25 13.96
N ILE A 707 23.87 15.44 14.17
CA ILE A 707 25.00 15.62 15.11
C ILE A 707 24.60 16.01 16.53
N ARG A 708 23.31 16.21 16.80
CA ARG A 708 22.83 16.69 18.10
C ARG A 708 23.21 15.67 19.18
N LYS A 709 23.93 16.12 20.20
CA LYS A 709 24.24 15.28 21.38
C LYS A 709 22.94 14.93 22.11
N ALA A 710 22.86 13.68 22.56
CA ALA A 710 21.72 13.11 23.27
C ALA A 710 21.41 13.84 24.59
#